data_AF-A0A3C1SEN7-F1
#
_entry.id   AF-A0A3C1SEN7-F1
#
_cell.length_a   1.000
_cell.length_b   1.000
_cell.length_c   1.000
_cell.angle_alpha   90.00
_cell.angle_beta   90.00
_cell.angle_gamma   90.00
#
_symmetry.space_group_name_H-M   'P 1'
#
loop_
_entity.id
_entity.type
_entity.pdbx_description
1 polymer ?
#
loop_
_entity_poly.entity_id
_entity_poly.type
_entity_poly.pdbx_seq_one_letter_code
_entity_poly.pdbx_strand_id
1 'polypeptide(L)'
;METTNYYLILKLSINPPENDPKVIEDAIAKKQTEWSRYRNHPTKATLAQKYIGLLPQIRKVMSDPDLRKKEAQKAQEIMARREREKFWKIDRHLGIFFSKGHVTDQEIVKLSGLHAMPEDKLRKRVKDGEKHWKTDKQIEKLIDKGKVSDKKIAKLAKQAGMTDDKIREWIARKEEGVFREIDKYLNICMNRGYVTGEEITGLARLFEIGEDRILKRIRCPIRKKSKEKDTKPEPIDSTIEQIIHEKLRIVGKKDLYDFLGVSSDSGLESLQNKAKEKEAEIRKIGQKDANTTAGGALAGHCVSIFKSQESRHAYDLSIFRKRLNSLESDIAIAETGGKIRGEYLNILLKMALRLGTAPDDAEAYIREYCEKNKWVIEQSPKQKQFRLMVIAGIAGAVVLVGLIIFSVWSFNAIRLRADYSKTLVEAENQTNLEQKEQILKGFIKRQGKNDYTPKIEKKIEEVQNLIKKREFDVAVRETKRLSQAGELEKAIGVFEQYLKKFPDGIHTNEAKKNISQFKDMIDDKAYESLKSFQGGVAERIKLYDGYFEKYPKGRHTEDVRKLMSTMVEGYYTQLKKELSRCESDDDWAACIAASDKFIEKFTKSPQTSEVEGFRIRFRKNKQHKEDLGVMKQKASALGENYEDAKKIFAEYLTANPESPPYMKKLIEAESISLDKQIQRRDREKKEWESLLAYLKGSAALGAKIQKSEAYIGNNPTVKYLGEAKKHLEEFKKQKASEDEKNKADREVREWQEVSAYCRNPKIGPADRILKLETYMAQNPSGKNNAQAKTILDQLKREKAAEDDRLRNQEAATAKRNREIQAARDMLRQAGGRFTDNGDGTVIDTKTGLMWALLDSSADLGRCMNYTSAEQYVANLRTGGHKDWRLPAVNELAGLYNTEPFFPTTAQKWFWSSEAFWHGWNKRVYVITSKNMSKQDMDTEQCGAVHAVRRR
;
A
#
# COMPACT_ATOMS: atom_id res chain seq x y z
N MET A 1 15.57 5.72 -3.05
CA MET A 1 15.52 6.26 -1.69
C MET A 1 14.68 5.32 -0.84
N GLU A 2 15.32 4.46 -0.05
CA GLU A 2 14.61 3.39 0.65
C GLU A 2 13.87 3.87 1.91
N THR A 3 12.68 3.29 2.06
CA THR A 3 11.69 3.28 3.15
C THR A 3 12.20 3.63 4.55
N THR A 4 11.66 4.71 5.12
CA THR A 4 11.81 5.07 6.54
C THR A 4 11.00 4.10 7.40
N ASN A 5 11.56 2.94 7.75
CA ASN A 5 10.94 2.01 8.70
C ASN A 5 11.78 1.88 9.96
N TYR A 6 11.14 1.96 11.12
CA TYR A 6 11.85 2.16 12.39
C TYR A 6 12.59 0.93 12.89
N TYR A 7 12.10 -0.28 12.63
CA TYR A 7 12.84 -1.52 12.93
C TYR A 7 14.16 -1.59 12.16
N LEU A 8 14.15 -1.21 10.89
CA LEU A 8 15.33 -1.21 10.03
C LEU A 8 16.34 -0.12 10.42
N ILE A 9 15.84 1.07 10.75
CA ILE A 9 16.67 2.21 11.16
C ILE A 9 17.34 1.94 12.53
N LEU A 10 16.59 1.36 13.47
CA LEU A 10 17.06 1.00 14.80
C LEU A 10 17.87 -0.30 14.83
N LYS A 11 17.85 -1.08 13.74
CA LYS A 11 18.49 -2.41 13.63
C LYS A 11 17.95 -3.40 14.67
N LEU A 12 16.64 -3.40 14.89
CA LEU A 12 15.95 -4.31 15.80
C LEU A 12 15.66 -5.67 15.14
N SER A 13 15.44 -6.71 15.94
CA SER A 13 15.01 -8.02 15.43
C SER A 13 13.63 -7.92 14.78
N ILE A 14 13.46 -8.57 13.62
CA ILE A 14 12.22 -8.55 12.82
C ILE A 14 11.53 -9.92 12.84
N ASN A 15 12.27 -11.01 13.10
CA ASN A 15 11.75 -12.38 13.18
C ASN A 15 12.46 -13.17 14.31
N PRO A 16 11.84 -13.30 15.49
CA PRO A 16 10.61 -12.63 15.91
C PRO A 16 10.80 -11.10 16.06
N PRO A 17 9.76 -10.28 15.90
CA PRO A 17 9.84 -8.84 16.15
C PRO A 17 10.24 -8.54 17.59
N GLU A 18 11.18 -7.62 17.78
CA GLU A 18 11.55 -7.14 19.12
C GLU A 18 10.38 -6.39 19.76
N ASN A 19 9.97 -6.82 20.95
CA ASN A 19 8.83 -6.27 21.69
C ASN A 19 9.18 -5.75 23.08
N ASP A 20 10.42 -5.90 23.53
CA ASP A 20 10.87 -5.36 24.82
C ASP A 20 11.06 -3.82 24.72
N PRO A 21 10.26 -3.00 25.44
CA PRO A 21 10.40 -1.54 25.42
C PRO A 21 11.78 -1.05 25.85
N LYS A 22 12.47 -1.77 26.74
CA LYS A 22 13.80 -1.40 27.24
C LYS A 22 14.85 -1.57 26.15
N VAL A 23 14.84 -2.70 25.45
CA VAL A 23 15.74 -2.99 24.32
C VAL A 23 15.54 -1.97 23.18
N ILE A 24 14.30 -1.55 22.96
CA ILE A 24 13.94 -0.56 21.94
C ILE A 24 14.47 0.83 22.31
N GLU A 25 14.27 1.30 23.53
CA GLU A 25 14.81 2.60 23.97
C GLU A 25 16.33 2.62 23.99
N ASP A 26 16.98 1.52 24.41
CA ASP A 26 18.44 1.38 24.35
C ASP A 26 18.95 1.48 22.89
N ALA A 27 18.25 0.86 21.94
CA ALA A 27 18.56 0.97 20.52
C ALA A 27 18.36 2.40 19.98
N ILE A 28 17.30 3.10 20.41
CA ILE A 28 17.05 4.51 20.07
C ILE A 28 18.16 5.40 20.61
N ALA A 29 18.55 5.25 21.88
CA ALA A 29 19.61 6.03 22.51
C ALA A 29 20.97 5.81 21.83
N LYS A 30 21.30 4.55 21.51
CA LYS A 30 22.51 4.19 20.77
C LYS A 30 22.55 4.84 19.39
N LYS A 31 21.43 4.80 18.65
CA LYS A 31 21.31 5.40 17.31
C LYS A 31 21.30 6.92 17.33
N GLN A 32 20.66 7.53 18.31
CA GLN A 32 20.70 8.98 18.53
C GLN A 32 22.15 9.46 18.71
N THR A 33 22.93 8.74 19.51
CA THR A 33 24.36 9.05 19.73
C THR A 33 25.18 8.89 18.44
N GLU A 34 24.97 7.80 17.70
CA GLU A 34 25.63 7.55 16.41
C GLU A 34 25.32 8.63 15.37
N TRP A 35 24.05 9.01 15.19
CA TRP A 35 23.67 10.06 14.23
C TRP A 35 24.16 11.43 14.65
N SER A 36 24.22 11.72 15.94
CA SER A 36 24.75 13.00 16.44
C SER A 36 26.23 13.16 16.10
N ARG A 37 27.02 12.08 16.15
CA ARG A 37 28.42 12.07 15.69
C ARG A 37 28.54 12.30 14.18
N TYR A 38 27.60 11.78 13.39
CA TYR A 38 27.62 11.96 11.93
C TYR A 38 26.99 13.25 11.42
N ARG A 39 26.50 14.13 12.31
CA ARG A 39 25.78 15.36 11.96
C ARG A 39 26.56 16.29 11.02
N ASN A 40 27.90 16.28 11.13
CA ASN A 40 28.82 17.09 10.32
C ASN A 40 29.72 16.23 9.40
N HIS A 41 29.40 14.95 9.21
CA HIS A 41 30.22 14.04 8.41
C HIS A 41 30.04 14.31 6.90
N PRO A 42 31.11 14.39 6.09
CA PRO A 42 31.07 14.85 4.69
C PRO A 42 30.02 14.17 3.81
N THR A 43 29.82 12.87 3.99
CA THR A 43 28.86 12.06 3.20
C THR A 43 27.62 11.60 3.97
N LYS A 44 27.58 11.76 5.30
CA LYS A 44 26.53 11.18 6.17
C LYS A 44 25.69 12.24 6.90
N ALA A 45 26.11 13.51 6.88
CA ALA A 45 25.47 14.63 7.56
C ALA A 45 23.97 14.74 7.24
N THR A 46 23.60 14.75 5.96
CA THR A 46 22.21 14.94 5.52
C THR A 46 21.30 13.82 6.03
N LEU A 47 21.76 12.56 5.99
CA LEU A 47 20.98 11.42 6.45
C LEU A 47 20.87 11.37 7.98
N ALA A 48 21.96 11.71 8.68
CA ALA A 48 21.99 11.78 10.14
C ALA A 48 21.06 12.88 10.68
N GLN A 49 21.07 14.07 10.07
CA GLN A 49 20.15 15.16 10.41
C GLN A 49 18.68 14.77 10.20
N LYS A 50 18.38 14.06 9.10
CA LYS A 50 17.04 13.51 8.83
C LYS A 50 16.60 12.54 9.93
N TYR A 51 17.44 11.58 10.33
CA TYR A 51 17.07 10.61 11.36
C TYR A 51 16.95 11.22 12.76
N ILE A 52 17.79 12.21 13.09
CA ILE A 52 17.66 12.98 14.34
C ILE A 52 16.31 13.70 14.38
N GLY A 53 15.88 14.32 13.28
CA GLY A 53 14.55 14.96 13.19
C GLY A 53 13.37 14.00 13.33
N LEU A 54 13.58 12.70 13.06
CA LEU A 54 12.55 11.67 13.19
C LEU A 54 12.50 11.02 14.58
N LEU A 55 13.48 11.26 15.47
CA LEU A 55 13.52 10.64 16.80
C LEU A 55 12.22 10.80 17.63
N PRO A 56 11.55 11.96 17.66
CA PRO A 56 10.28 12.09 18.39
C PRO A 56 9.18 11.17 17.83
N GLN A 57 9.13 10.99 16.51
CA GLN A 57 8.16 10.11 15.85
C GLN A 57 8.53 8.64 16.04
N ILE A 58 9.82 8.31 16.00
CA ILE A 58 10.33 6.96 16.27
C ILE A 58 9.93 6.53 17.69
N ARG A 59 10.21 7.35 18.71
CA ARG A 59 9.81 7.06 20.10
C ARG A 59 8.30 6.87 20.22
N LYS A 60 7.51 7.78 19.65
CA LYS A 60 6.03 7.70 19.69
C LYS A 60 5.48 6.41 19.07
N VAL A 61 5.99 5.99 17.92
CA VAL A 61 5.50 4.78 17.23
C VAL A 61 6.01 3.51 17.89
N MET A 62 7.23 3.52 18.41
CA MET A 62 7.85 2.33 19.00
C MET A 62 7.44 2.09 20.46
N SER A 63 6.92 3.12 21.17
CA SER A 63 6.35 2.99 22.52
C SER A 63 4.92 2.43 22.53
N ASP A 64 4.17 2.56 21.43
CA ASP A 64 2.80 2.08 21.30
C ASP A 64 2.77 0.64 20.76
N PRO A 65 2.18 -0.34 21.47
CA PRO A 65 2.16 -1.74 21.04
C PRO A 65 1.54 -2.00 19.67
N ASP A 66 0.44 -1.31 19.33
CA ASP A 66 -0.31 -1.54 18.09
C ASP A 66 0.38 -0.88 16.90
N LEU A 67 0.89 0.34 17.08
CA LEU A 67 1.67 1.03 16.05
C LEU A 67 2.99 0.30 15.79
N ARG A 68 3.67 -0.15 16.84
CA ARG A 68 4.89 -0.97 16.73
C ARG A 68 4.64 -2.29 16.01
N LYS A 69 3.51 -2.96 16.28
CA LYS A 69 3.15 -4.21 15.57
C LYS A 69 2.93 -3.96 14.08
N LYS A 70 2.25 -2.87 13.70
CA LYS A 70 2.07 -2.46 12.30
C LYS A 70 3.42 -2.10 11.65
N GLU A 71 4.29 -1.41 12.38
CA GLU A 71 5.62 -1.03 11.91
C GLU A 71 6.54 -2.25 11.72
N ALA A 72 6.42 -3.26 12.60
CA ALA A 72 7.10 -4.55 12.48
C ALA A 72 6.63 -5.34 11.25
N GLN A 73 5.31 -5.38 11.01
CA GLN A 73 4.73 -6.03 9.82
C GLN A 73 5.24 -5.38 8.54
N LYS A 74 5.27 -4.05 8.47
CA LYS A 74 5.87 -3.32 7.34
C LYS A 74 7.36 -3.62 7.20
N ALA A 75 8.10 -3.75 8.30
CA ALA A 75 9.50 -4.14 8.27
C ALA A 75 9.70 -5.54 7.69
N GLN A 76 8.84 -6.49 8.06
CA GLN A 76 8.80 -7.84 7.50
C GLN A 76 8.49 -7.82 6.00
N GLU A 77 7.50 -7.03 5.57
CA GLU A 77 7.17 -6.88 4.14
C GLU A 77 8.31 -6.27 3.33
N ILE A 78 8.96 -5.23 3.86
CA ILE A 78 10.12 -4.59 3.23
C ILE A 78 11.29 -5.56 3.14
N MET A 79 11.58 -6.31 4.20
CA MET A 79 12.64 -7.33 4.19
C MET A 79 12.32 -8.47 3.23
N ALA A 80 11.08 -8.97 3.24
CA ALA A 80 10.64 -9.98 2.29
C ALA A 80 10.69 -9.47 0.84
N ARG A 81 10.38 -8.19 0.60
CA ARG A 81 10.53 -7.56 -0.72
C ARG A 81 11.99 -7.43 -1.11
N ARG A 82 12.86 -6.95 -0.22
CA ARG A 82 14.31 -6.85 -0.46
C ARG A 82 14.94 -8.22 -0.71
N GLU A 83 14.55 -9.23 0.04
CA GLU A 83 15.00 -10.61 -0.20
C GLU A 83 14.49 -11.14 -1.55
N ARG A 84 13.22 -10.91 -1.88
CA ARG A 84 12.68 -11.24 -3.20
C ARG A 84 13.45 -10.50 -4.30
N GLU A 85 13.68 -9.20 -4.19
CA GLU A 85 14.45 -8.40 -5.17
C GLU A 85 15.92 -8.84 -5.24
N LYS A 86 16.50 -9.29 -4.14
CA LYS A 86 17.88 -9.80 -4.11
C LYS A 86 18.00 -11.17 -4.76
N PHE A 87 16.99 -12.02 -4.60
CA PHE A 87 17.04 -13.42 -5.02
C PHE A 87 16.02 -13.77 -6.12
N TRP A 88 15.37 -12.79 -6.75
CA TRP A 88 14.29 -13.06 -7.70
C TRP A 88 14.75 -13.93 -8.87
N LYS A 89 15.99 -13.74 -9.36
CA LYS A 89 16.55 -14.59 -10.42
C LYS A 89 16.80 -16.01 -9.93
N ILE A 90 17.26 -16.16 -8.70
CA ILE A 90 17.45 -17.48 -8.06
C ILE A 90 16.11 -18.17 -7.88
N ASP A 91 15.10 -17.48 -7.34
CA ASP A 91 13.75 -18.01 -7.13
C ASP A 91 13.07 -18.36 -8.45
N ARG A 92 13.28 -17.55 -9.50
CA ARG A 92 12.83 -17.82 -10.87
C ARG A 92 13.45 -19.11 -11.41
N HIS A 93 14.75 -19.30 -11.27
CA HIS A 93 15.43 -20.52 -11.72
C HIS A 93 15.04 -21.74 -10.86
N LEU A 94 14.87 -21.57 -9.54
CA LEU A 94 14.34 -22.61 -8.67
C LEU A 94 12.93 -23.02 -9.09
N GLY A 95 12.08 -22.08 -9.52
CA GLY A 95 10.77 -22.36 -10.08
C GLY A 95 10.83 -23.25 -11.33
N ILE A 96 11.81 -23.03 -12.22
CA ILE A 96 12.07 -23.91 -13.37
C ILE A 96 12.38 -25.31 -12.88
N PHE A 97 13.36 -25.47 -11.97
CA PHE A 97 13.73 -26.79 -11.47
C PHE A 97 12.59 -27.50 -10.73
N PHE A 98 11.84 -26.79 -9.89
CA PHE A 98 10.71 -27.35 -9.15
C PHE A 98 9.52 -27.75 -10.02
N SER A 99 9.49 -27.42 -11.31
CA SER A 99 8.44 -27.87 -12.22
C SER A 99 8.35 -29.39 -12.32
N LYS A 100 9.47 -30.11 -12.13
CA LYS A 100 9.47 -31.60 -12.00
C LYS A 100 9.06 -32.09 -10.61
N GLY A 101 8.95 -31.20 -9.63
CA GLY A 101 8.43 -31.44 -8.28
C GLY A 101 9.50 -31.57 -7.19
N HIS A 102 10.78 -31.58 -7.57
CA HIS A 102 11.93 -31.61 -6.65
C HIS A 102 13.12 -30.94 -7.35
N VAL A 103 14.12 -30.52 -6.57
CA VAL A 103 15.41 -30.01 -7.06
C VAL A 103 16.50 -31.01 -6.68
N THR A 104 17.36 -31.35 -7.63
CA THR A 104 18.46 -32.31 -7.47
C THR A 104 19.74 -31.59 -7.05
N ASP A 105 20.69 -32.32 -6.46
CA ASP A 105 21.97 -31.74 -6.05
C ASP A 105 22.77 -31.16 -7.23
N GLN A 106 22.71 -31.81 -8.40
CA GLN A 106 23.33 -31.30 -9.63
C GLN A 106 22.77 -29.92 -10.05
N GLU A 107 21.46 -29.70 -9.86
CA GLU A 107 20.81 -28.42 -10.14
C GLU A 107 21.18 -27.35 -9.12
N ILE A 108 21.38 -27.73 -7.85
CA ILE A 108 21.87 -26.82 -6.80
C ILE A 108 23.29 -26.36 -7.12
N VAL A 109 24.17 -27.28 -7.51
CA VAL A 109 25.55 -26.96 -7.94
C VAL A 109 25.53 -26.02 -9.15
N LYS A 110 24.70 -26.31 -10.15
CA LYS A 110 24.57 -25.45 -11.34
C LYS A 110 24.06 -24.04 -11.00
N LEU A 111 23.08 -23.96 -10.10
CA LEU A 111 22.52 -22.69 -9.63
C LEU A 111 23.51 -21.89 -8.77
N SER A 112 24.32 -22.60 -7.98
CA SER A 112 25.41 -22.04 -7.17
C SER A 112 26.45 -21.36 -8.06
N GLY A 113 26.90 -22.06 -9.11
CA GLY A 113 27.85 -21.53 -10.08
C GLY A 113 27.31 -20.31 -10.84
N LEU A 114 26.04 -20.36 -11.28
CA LEU A 114 25.45 -19.27 -12.08
C LEU A 114 25.20 -17.98 -11.30
N HIS A 115 24.76 -18.09 -10.04
CA HIS A 115 24.43 -16.92 -9.21
C HIS A 115 25.52 -16.57 -8.18
N ALA A 116 26.66 -17.27 -8.21
CA ALA A 116 27.72 -17.15 -7.22
C ALA A 116 27.20 -17.23 -5.76
N MET A 117 26.23 -18.10 -5.52
CA MET A 117 25.64 -18.32 -4.19
C MET A 117 26.16 -19.64 -3.60
N PRO A 118 26.67 -19.66 -2.35
CA PRO A 118 27.06 -20.90 -1.69
C PRO A 118 25.95 -21.95 -1.66
N GLU A 119 26.31 -23.23 -1.89
CA GLU A 119 25.36 -24.34 -1.96
C GLU A 119 24.56 -24.54 -0.68
N ASP A 120 25.17 -24.35 0.48
CA ASP A 120 24.52 -24.44 1.79
C ASP A 120 23.34 -23.47 1.91
N LYS A 121 23.51 -22.24 1.42
CA LYS A 121 22.46 -21.22 1.41
C LYS A 121 21.36 -21.56 0.41
N LEU A 122 21.72 -22.10 -0.76
CA LEU A 122 20.74 -22.58 -1.74
C LEU A 122 19.93 -23.77 -1.21
N ARG A 123 20.59 -24.75 -0.56
CA ARG A 123 19.93 -25.91 0.08
C ARG A 123 18.95 -25.45 1.15
N LYS A 124 19.35 -24.50 1.99
CA LYS A 124 18.45 -23.90 2.99
C LYS A 124 17.24 -23.23 2.31
N ARG A 125 17.47 -22.43 1.27
CA ARG A 125 16.39 -21.75 0.52
C ARG A 125 15.44 -22.72 -0.19
N VAL A 126 15.97 -23.81 -0.75
CA VAL A 126 15.19 -24.91 -1.33
C VAL A 126 14.31 -25.56 -0.26
N LYS A 127 14.87 -25.86 0.91
CA LYS A 127 14.13 -26.45 2.04
C LYS A 127 13.03 -25.51 2.57
N ASP A 128 13.34 -24.22 2.71
CA ASP A 128 12.40 -23.22 3.23
C ASP A 128 11.20 -23.00 2.28
N GLY A 129 11.40 -23.09 0.96
CA GLY A 129 10.33 -22.94 -0.03
C GLY A 129 9.68 -24.26 -0.49
N GLU A 130 10.25 -25.43 -0.16
CA GLU A 130 9.83 -26.74 -0.67
C GLU A 130 8.33 -27.00 -0.44
N LYS A 131 7.83 -26.66 0.75
CA LYS A 131 6.42 -26.83 1.11
C LYS A 131 5.51 -25.96 0.23
N HIS A 132 5.91 -24.72 -0.03
CA HIS A 132 5.19 -23.79 -0.89
C HIS A 132 5.15 -24.29 -2.33
N TRP A 133 6.29 -24.65 -2.92
CA TRP A 133 6.36 -25.13 -4.31
C TRP A 133 5.61 -26.46 -4.52
N LYS A 134 5.67 -27.39 -3.56
CA LYS A 134 4.87 -28.64 -3.62
C LYS A 134 3.36 -28.35 -3.61
N THR A 135 2.93 -27.42 -2.76
CA THR A 135 1.52 -26.99 -2.69
C THR A 135 1.09 -26.29 -3.98
N ASP A 136 1.93 -25.37 -4.51
CA ASP A 136 1.70 -24.66 -5.77
C ASP A 136 1.50 -25.62 -6.95
N LYS A 137 2.36 -26.65 -7.06
CA LYS A 137 2.26 -27.68 -8.10
C LYS A 137 1.02 -28.55 -7.96
N GLN A 138 0.57 -28.82 -6.73
CA GLN A 138 -0.67 -29.55 -6.49
C GLN A 138 -1.90 -28.70 -6.86
N ILE A 139 -1.85 -27.39 -6.62
CA ILE A 139 -2.87 -26.43 -7.06
C ILE A 139 -2.96 -26.39 -8.58
N GLU A 140 -1.83 -26.29 -9.28
CA GLU A 140 -1.79 -26.31 -10.76
C GLU A 140 -2.46 -27.56 -11.32
N LYS A 141 -2.06 -28.75 -10.84
CA LYS A 141 -2.70 -30.02 -11.23
C LYS A 141 -4.20 -30.10 -10.93
N LEU A 142 -4.69 -29.35 -9.93
CA LEU A 142 -6.10 -29.30 -9.59
C LEU A 142 -6.87 -28.38 -10.55
N ILE A 143 -6.28 -27.23 -10.90
CA ILE A 143 -6.82 -26.29 -11.90
C ILE A 143 -6.89 -26.96 -13.29
N ASP A 144 -5.82 -27.66 -13.69
CA ASP A 144 -5.75 -28.37 -14.99
C ASP A 144 -6.85 -29.45 -15.12
N LYS A 145 -7.28 -30.04 -13.99
CA LYS A 145 -8.34 -31.06 -13.94
C LYS A 145 -9.76 -30.50 -13.85
N GLY A 146 -9.93 -29.17 -13.86
CA GLY A 146 -11.24 -28.51 -13.77
C GLY A 146 -11.77 -28.35 -12.33
N LYS A 147 -13.11 -28.29 -12.15
CA LYS A 147 -13.77 -27.92 -10.88
C LYS A 147 -13.13 -28.58 -9.65
N VAL A 148 -12.51 -27.77 -8.79
CA VAL A 148 -11.86 -28.23 -7.56
C VAL A 148 -12.89 -28.39 -6.44
N SER A 149 -13.19 -29.64 -6.07
CA SER A 149 -14.11 -29.94 -4.96
C SER A 149 -13.56 -29.50 -3.61
N ASP A 150 -14.42 -29.04 -2.70
CA ASP A 150 -14.07 -28.63 -1.33
C ASP A 150 -13.29 -29.71 -0.55
N LYS A 151 -13.60 -30.99 -0.78
CA LYS A 151 -12.88 -32.12 -0.18
C LYS A 151 -11.38 -32.17 -0.56
N LYS A 152 -11.03 -31.75 -1.78
CA LYS A 152 -9.63 -31.66 -2.25
C LYS A 152 -8.94 -30.43 -1.67
N ILE A 153 -9.67 -29.33 -1.49
CA ILE A 153 -9.19 -28.10 -0.86
C ILE A 153 -8.83 -28.35 0.61
N ALA A 154 -9.75 -28.95 1.38
CA ALA A 154 -9.52 -29.29 2.78
C ALA A 154 -8.32 -30.25 2.98
N LYS A 155 -8.17 -31.25 2.09
CA LYS A 155 -7.01 -32.16 2.09
C LYS A 155 -5.70 -31.40 1.85
N LEU A 156 -5.70 -30.48 0.89
CA LEU A 156 -4.52 -29.69 0.54
C LEU A 156 -4.17 -28.68 1.63
N ALA A 157 -5.16 -28.03 2.24
CA ALA A 157 -5.01 -27.11 3.36
C ALA A 157 -4.34 -27.79 4.56
N LYS A 158 -4.79 -29.01 4.91
CA LYS A 158 -4.19 -29.83 5.97
C LYS A 158 -2.73 -30.20 5.66
N GLN A 159 -2.40 -30.54 4.42
CA GLN A 159 -1.02 -30.86 4.00
C GLN A 159 -0.11 -29.62 3.97
N ALA A 160 -0.64 -28.47 3.55
CA ALA A 160 0.08 -27.20 3.51
C ALA A 160 0.21 -26.53 4.90
N GLY A 161 -0.52 -26.99 5.91
CA GLY A 161 -0.61 -26.32 7.21
C GLY A 161 -1.23 -24.92 7.08
N MET A 162 -2.22 -24.78 6.20
CA MET A 162 -2.92 -23.54 5.89
C MET A 162 -4.42 -23.73 6.11
N THR A 163 -5.18 -22.63 6.13
CA THR A 163 -6.65 -22.69 6.15
C THR A 163 -7.21 -22.94 4.76
N ASP A 164 -8.41 -23.49 4.69
CA ASP A 164 -9.14 -23.73 3.44
C ASP A 164 -9.29 -22.44 2.63
N ASP A 165 -9.58 -21.32 3.29
CA ASP A 165 -9.70 -19.99 2.66
C ASP A 165 -8.42 -19.53 1.98
N LYS A 166 -7.25 -19.77 2.60
CA LYS A 166 -5.96 -19.43 1.99
C LYS A 166 -5.69 -20.24 0.73
N ILE A 167 -6.10 -21.51 0.71
CA ILE A 167 -5.98 -22.36 -0.48
C ILE A 167 -6.96 -21.91 -1.57
N ARG A 168 -8.20 -21.53 -1.21
CA ARG A 168 -9.17 -20.96 -2.17
C ARG A 168 -8.68 -19.67 -2.79
N GLU A 169 -8.14 -18.76 -1.98
CA GLU A 169 -7.56 -17.49 -2.46
C GLU A 169 -6.37 -17.76 -3.39
N TRP A 170 -5.50 -18.72 -3.06
CA TRP A 170 -4.37 -19.11 -3.89
C TRP A 170 -4.82 -19.69 -5.24
N ILE A 171 -5.81 -20.58 -5.25
CA ILE A 171 -6.42 -21.13 -6.48
C ILE A 171 -7.00 -19.99 -7.33
N ALA A 172 -7.82 -19.11 -6.75
CA ALA A 172 -8.44 -17.99 -7.46
C ALA A 172 -7.38 -17.04 -8.06
N ARG A 173 -6.33 -16.71 -7.30
CA ARG A 173 -5.22 -15.87 -7.77
C ARG A 173 -4.44 -16.52 -8.92
N LYS A 174 -4.27 -17.84 -8.90
CA LYS A 174 -3.62 -18.60 -9.98
C LYS A 174 -4.49 -18.63 -11.23
N GLU A 175 -5.78 -18.93 -11.12
CA GLU A 175 -6.72 -18.93 -12.25
C GLU A 175 -6.82 -17.54 -12.90
N GLU A 176 -6.95 -16.48 -12.09
CA GLU A 176 -6.94 -15.09 -12.57
C GLU A 176 -5.57 -14.74 -13.19
N GLY A 177 -4.47 -15.23 -12.61
CA GLY A 177 -3.11 -15.08 -13.14
C GLY A 177 -2.96 -15.65 -14.55
N VAL A 178 -3.46 -16.86 -14.79
CA VAL A 178 -3.42 -17.52 -16.11
C VAL A 178 -4.15 -16.67 -17.15
N PHE A 179 -5.37 -16.21 -16.83
CA PHE A 179 -6.12 -15.36 -17.76
C PHE A 179 -5.50 -13.98 -17.96
N ARG A 180 -4.88 -13.38 -16.93
CA ARG A 180 -4.15 -12.12 -17.09
C ARG A 180 -3.01 -12.24 -18.12
N GLU A 181 -2.26 -13.33 -18.11
CA GLU A 181 -1.18 -13.57 -19.07
C GLU A 181 -1.72 -13.74 -20.49
N ILE A 182 -2.81 -14.50 -20.63
CA ILE A 182 -3.51 -14.69 -21.91
C ILE A 182 -4.07 -13.37 -22.42
N ASP A 183 -4.77 -12.62 -21.58
CA ASP A 183 -5.38 -11.33 -21.93
C ASP A 183 -4.32 -10.31 -22.35
N LYS A 184 -3.15 -10.29 -21.67
CA LYS A 184 -2.04 -9.42 -22.04
C LYS A 184 -1.54 -9.72 -23.46
N TYR A 185 -1.39 -11.00 -23.81
CA TYR A 185 -1.01 -11.39 -25.17
C TYR A 185 -2.13 -11.14 -26.18
N LEU A 186 -3.37 -11.49 -25.84
CA LEU A 186 -4.54 -11.24 -26.70
C LEU A 186 -4.73 -9.74 -26.96
N ASN A 187 -4.41 -8.85 -26.02
CA ASN A 187 -4.47 -7.42 -26.22
C ASN A 187 -3.47 -6.95 -27.29
N ILE A 188 -2.26 -7.54 -27.33
CA ILE A 188 -1.29 -7.30 -28.41
C ILE A 188 -1.88 -7.73 -29.75
N CYS A 189 -2.53 -8.91 -29.81
CA CYS A 189 -3.18 -9.38 -31.03
C CYS A 189 -4.43 -8.57 -31.43
N MET A 190 -5.22 -8.09 -30.45
CA MET A 190 -6.38 -7.25 -30.69
C MET A 190 -5.97 -5.91 -31.29
N ASN A 191 -4.86 -5.34 -30.85
CA ASN A 191 -4.33 -4.09 -31.42
C ASN A 191 -3.67 -4.30 -32.79
N ARG A 192 -3.14 -5.51 -33.06
CA ARG A 192 -2.80 -5.95 -34.44
C ARG A 192 -4.04 -6.03 -35.36
N GLY A 193 -5.25 -6.01 -34.79
CA GLY A 193 -6.51 -6.02 -35.53
C GLY A 193 -7.02 -7.41 -35.89
N TYR A 194 -6.31 -8.49 -35.54
CA TYR A 194 -6.74 -9.87 -35.73
C TYR A 194 -5.93 -10.85 -34.87
N VAL A 195 -6.54 -11.99 -34.54
CA VAL A 195 -5.88 -13.16 -33.91
C VAL A 195 -5.86 -14.31 -34.93
N THR A 196 -4.81 -15.13 -34.96
CA THR A 196 -4.75 -16.33 -35.83
C THR A 196 -5.25 -17.58 -35.11
N GLY A 197 -5.77 -18.55 -35.88
CA GLY A 197 -6.17 -19.84 -35.32
C GLY A 197 -5.01 -20.57 -34.63
N GLU A 198 -3.81 -20.52 -35.22
CA GLU A 198 -2.60 -21.13 -34.65
C GLU A 198 -2.21 -20.51 -33.30
N GLU A 199 -2.34 -19.19 -33.13
CA GLU A 199 -2.08 -18.53 -31.85
C GLU A 199 -3.09 -18.95 -30.76
N ILE A 200 -4.36 -19.15 -31.12
CA ILE A 200 -5.39 -19.61 -30.18
C ILE A 200 -5.08 -21.04 -29.74
N THR A 201 -4.77 -21.92 -30.69
CA THR A 201 -4.38 -23.30 -30.40
C THR A 201 -3.07 -23.38 -29.62
N GLY A 202 -2.10 -22.50 -29.92
CA GLY A 202 -0.85 -22.37 -29.20
C GLY A 202 -1.04 -21.96 -27.75
N LEU A 203 -1.88 -20.95 -27.49
CA LEU A 203 -2.25 -20.52 -26.13
C LEU A 203 -3.01 -21.61 -25.37
N ALA A 204 -3.97 -22.27 -26.02
CA ALA A 204 -4.73 -23.37 -25.44
C ALA A 204 -3.82 -24.53 -25.02
N ARG A 205 -2.87 -24.90 -25.89
CA ARG A 205 -1.86 -25.93 -25.60
C ARG A 205 -0.92 -25.50 -24.47
N LEU A 206 -0.44 -24.27 -24.48
CA LEU A 206 0.55 -23.77 -23.53
C LEU A 206 -0.01 -23.65 -22.11
N PHE A 207 -1.25 -23.20 -21.98
CA PHE A 207 -1.94 -23.05 -20.70
C PHE A 207 -2.83 -24.22 -20.33
N GLU A 208 -2.90 -25.26 -21.16
CA GLU A 208 -3.73 -26.45 -20.96
C GLU A 208 -5.21 -26.13 -20.70
N ILE A 209 -5.74 -25.11 -21.39
CA ILE A 209 -7.14 -24.67 -21.29
C ILE A 209 -7.88 -24.88 -22.62
N GLY A 210 -9.20 -25.08 -22.56
CA GLY A 210 -10.03 -25.18 -23.75
C GLY A 210 -10.00 -23.90 -24.60
N GLU A 211 -9.91 -24.07 -25.92
CA GLU A 211 -9.94 -22.95 -26.88
C GLU A 211 -11.20 -22.10 -26.72
N ASP A 212 -12.34 -22.70 -26.33
CA ASP A 212 -13.61 -22.01 -26.07
C ASP A 212 -13.50 -20.89 -25.02
N ARG A 213 -12.65 -21.09 -24.00
CA ARG A 213 -12.44 -20.11 -22.92
C ARG A 213 -11.57 -18.94 -23.37
N ILE A 214 -10.68 -19.17 -24.33
CA ILE A 214 -9.84 -18.15 -24.96
C ILE A 214 -10.68 -17.37 -25.98
N LEU A 215 -11.48 -18.07 -26.80
CA LEU A 215 -12.36 -17.48 -27.80
C LEU A 215 -13.33 -16.45 -27.21
N LYS A 216 -13.88 -16.72 -26.02
CA LYS A 216 -14.76 -15.78 -25.29
C LYS A 216 -14.10 -14.44 -24.93
N ARG A 217 -12.77 -14.37 -24.97
CA ARG A 217 -11.98 -13.18 -24.61
C ARG A 217 -11.53 -12.37 -25.82
N ILE A 218 -11.66 -12.93 -27.03
CA ILE A 218 -11.24 -12.29 -28.28
C ILE A 218 -12.35 -11.36 -28.78
N ARG A 219 -11.99 -10.10 -29.09
CA ARG A 219 -12.93 -9.09 -29.61
C ARG A 219 -12.62 -8.65 -31.04
N CYS A 220 -11.64 -9.26 -31.70
CA CYS A 220 -11.21 -8.95 -33.06
C CYS A 220 -11.38 -10.16 -33.99
N PRO A 221 -11.39 -9.96 -35.33
CA PRO A 221 -11.54 -11.05 -36.29
C PRO A 221 -10.47 -12.15 -36.16
N ILE A 222 -10.87 -13.41 -36.31
CA ILE A 222 -9.95 -14.55 -36.37
C ILE A 222 -9.59 -14.83 -37.82
N ARG A 223 -8.30 -14.79 -38.16
CA ARG A 223 -7.79 -15.04 -39.52
C ARG A 223 -7.04 -16.37 -39.60
N LYS A 224 -7.05 -17.03 -40.75
CA LYS A 224 -6.11 -18.12 -41.05
C LYS A 224 -4.80 -17.53 -41.54
N LYS A 225 -3.67 -18.08 -41.11
CA LYS A 225 -2.35 -17.69 -41.63
C LYS A 225 -2.35 -17.85 -43.16
N SER A 226 -1.99 -16.80 -43.91
CA SER A 226 -1.91 -16.86 -45.37
C SER A 226 -0.83 -17.85 -45.78
N LYS A 227 -1.15 -18.76 -46.72
CA LYS A 227 -0.18 -19.67 -47.35
C LYS A 227 0.64 -18.93 -48.42
N GLU A 228 1.32 -17.85 -48.05
CA GLU A 228 2.32 -17.23 -48.91
C GLU A 228 3.71 -17.68 -48.40
N LYS A 229 4.39 -18.45 -49.28
CA LYS A 229 5.76 -18.99 -49.25
C LYS A 229 6.46 -19.15 -47.89
N ASP A 230 6.81 -20.41 -47.59
CA ASP A 230 7.77 -20.85 -46.57
C ASP A 230 9.15 -20.18 -46.73
N THR A 231 9.30 -18.96 -46.26
CA THR A 231 10.58 -18.42 -45.80
C THR A 231 10.39 -18.05 -44.34
N LYS A 232 11.12 -18.75 -43.44
CA LYS A 232 11.23 -18.39 -42.02
C LYS A 232 11.44 -16.87 -41.93
N PRO A 233 10.68 -16.13 -41.10
CA PRO A 233 10.92 -14.70 -40.94
C PRO A 233 12.32 -14.50 -40.34
N GLU A 234 13.22 -13.92 -41.13
CA GLU A 234 14.55 -13.53 -40.68
C GLU A 234 14.48 -12.14 -40.01
N PRO A 235 15.25 -11.90 -38.93
CA PRO A 235 15.39 -10.56 -38.38
C PRO A 235 15.97 -9.60 -39.44
N ILE A 236 15.81 -8.29 -39.22
CA ILE A 236 16.48 -7.32 -40.07
C ILE A 236 17.99 -7.53 -40.02
N ASP A 237 18.69 -7.13 -41.10
CA ASP A 237 20.14 -7.25 -41.19
C ASP A 237 20.83 -6.67 -39.94
N SER A 238 21.79 -7.41 -39.38
CA SER A 238 22.45 -7.07 -38.11
C SER A 238 23.18 -5.73 -38.18
N THR A 239 23.68 -5.33 -39.36
CA THR A 239 24.31 -4.02 -39.57
C THR A 239 23.28 -2.91 -39.48
N ILE A 240 22.12 -3.09 -40.10
CA ILE A 240 21.00 -2.14 -40.04
C ILE A 240 20.49 -2.02 -38.60
N GLU A 241 20.37 -3.14 -37.88
CA GLU A 241 19.96 -3.15 -36.47
C GLU A 241 20.94 -2.35 -35.59
N GLN A 242 22.25 -2.54 -35.76
CA GLN A 242 23.28 -1.82 -35.03
C GLN A 242 23.23 -0.31 -35.30
N ILE A 243 23.07 0.08 -36.56
CA ILE A 243 22.93 1.48 -36.97
C ILE A 243 21.70 2.10 -36.28
N ILE A 244 20.53 1.46 -36.37
CA ILE A 244 19.30 1.96 -35.75
C ILE A 244 19.50 2.14 -34.25
N HIS A 245 20.08 1.15 -33.57
CA HIS A 245 20.30 1.20 -32.13
C HIS A 245 21.27 2.30 -31.71
N GLU A 246 22.37 2.50 -32.45
CA GLU A 246 23.32 3.56 -32.19
C GLU A 246 22.67 4.94 -32.36
N LYS A 247 21.91 5.15 -33.43
CA LYS A 247 21.21 6.42 -33.67
C LYS A 247 20.10 6.67 -32.65
N LEU A 248 19.36 5.64 -32.23
CA LEU A 248 18.35 5.74 -31.16
C LEU A 248 18.98 6.20 -29.83
N ARG A 249 20.18 5.70 -29.51
CA ARG A 249 20.91 6.11 -28.31
C ARG A 249 21.30 7.59 -28.34
N ILE A 250 21.67 8.11 -29.51
CA ILE A 250 21.99 9.54 -29.70
C ILE A 250 20.75 10.40 -29.44
N VAL A 251 19.59 10.03 -30.00
CA VAL A 251 18.32 10.77 -29.86
C VAL A 251 17.63 10.50 -28.50
N GLY A 252 18.16 9.59 -27.68
CA GLY A 252 17.60 9.25 -26.36
C GLY A 252 16.28 8.48 -26.43
N LYS A 253 16.08 7.69 -27.49
CA LYS A 253 14.85 6.93 -27.75
C LYS A 253 15.06 5.44 -27.59
N LYS A 254 14.02 4.73 -27.13
CA LYS A 254 14.10 3.29 -26.82
C LYS A 254 14.06 2.40 -28.06
N ASP A 255 13.20 2.75 -29.01
CA ASP A 255 12.94 2.02 -30.25
C ASP A 255 12.33 2.98 -31.31
N LEU A 256 12.17 2.52 -32.54
CA LEU A 256 11.57 3.32 -33.62
C LEU A 256 10.11 3.76 -33.32
N TYR A 257 9.38 3.06 -32.46
CA TYR A 257 8.02 3.45 -32.06
C TYR A 257 8.05 4.68 -31.15
N ASP A 258 8.89 4.65 -30.11
CA ASP A 258 9.16 5.80 -29.23
C ASP A 258 9.76 7.00 -30.01
N PHE A 259 10.56 6.74 -31.03
CA PHE A 259 11.06 7.78 -31.93
C PHE A 259 9.95 8.47 -32.73
N LEU A 260 8.97 7.70 -33.24
CA LEU A 260 7.80 8.25 -33.94
C LEU A 260 6.73 8.82 -32.99
N GLY A 261 6.84 8.61 -31.68
CA GLY A 261 5.85 9.06 -30.70
C GLY A 261 4.55 8.26 -30.77
N VAL A 262 4.62 7.02 -31.24
CA VAL A 262 3.48 6.11 -31.41
C VAL A 262 3.72 4.82 -30.63
N SER A 263 2.63 4.13 -30.29
CA SER A 263 2.74 2.86 -29.60
C SER A 263 3.07 1.73 -30.59
N SER A 264 3.80 0.70 -30.14
CA SER A 264 4.22 -0.46 -30.97
C SER A 264 3.06 -1.27 -31.53
N ASP A 265 1.87 -1.04 -30.99
CA ASP A 265 0.61 -1.67 -31.37
C ASP A 265 -0.18 -0.88 -32.43
N SER A 266 0.33 0.26 -32.89
CA SER A 266 -0.30 1.08 -33.94
C SER A 266 -0.43 0.30 -35.26
N GLY A 267 -1.51 0.53 -36.00
CA GLY A 267 -1.74 -0.06 -37.33
C GLY A 267 -0.67 0.37 -38.34
N LEU A 268 -0.38 -0.48 -39.34
CA LEU A 268 0.68 -0.23 -40.31
C LEU A 268 0.52 1.11 -41.04
N GLU A 269 -0.71 1.46 -41.44
CA GLU A 269 -1.01 2.72 -42.11
C GLU A 269 -0.71 3.94 -41.23
N SER A 270 -1.04 3.86 -39.93
CA SER A 270 -0.71 4.91 -38.96
C SER A 270 0.80 5.08 -38.79
N LEU A 271 1.54 3.97 -38.73
CA LEU A 271 3.00 3.98 -38.65
C LEU A 271 3.64 4.59 -39.90
N GLN A 272 3.11 4.27 -41.09
CA GLN A 272 3.57 4.83 -42.37
C GLN A 272 3.34 6.34 -42.44
N ASN A 273 2.16 6.80 -42.04
CA ASN A 273 1.84 8.22 -42.01
C ASN A 273 2.74 8.97 -41.02
N LYS A 274 2.92 8.42 -39.81
CA LYS A 274 3.79 9.01 -38.79
C LYS A 274 5.26 8.99 -39.17
N ALA A 275 5.73 7.96 -39.85
CA ALA A 275 7.09 7.91 -40.40
C ALA A 275 7.33 9.02 -41.42
N LYS A 276 6.40 9.23 -42.36
CA LYS A 276 6.47 10.30 -43.37
C LYS A 276 6.36 11.70 -42.75
N GLU A 277 5.47 11.89 -41.78
CA GLU A 277 5.35 13.15 -41.03
C GLU A 277 6.66 13.47 -40.30
N LYS A 278 7.24 12.49 -39.60
CA LYS A 278 8.49 12.67 -38.85
C LYS A 278 9.67 12.97 -39.77
N GLU A 279 9.74 12.33 -40.94
CA GLU A 279 10.73 12.61 -41.97
C GLU A 279 10.60 14.04 -42.51
N ALA A 280 9.37 14.48 -42.80
CA ALA A 280 9.10 15.84 -43.25
C ALA A 280 9.40 16.91 -42.19
N GLU A 281 9.16 16.61 -40.91
CA GLU A 281 9.49 17.47 -39.77
C GLU A 281 11.00 17.68 -39.65
N ILE A 282 11.77 16.59 -39.67
CA ILE A 282 13.23 16.66 -39.51
C ILE A 282 13.89 17.33 -40.72
N ARG A 283 13.34 17.15 -41.92
CA ARG A 283 13.84 17.81 -43.14
C ARG A 283 13.69 19.34 -43.11
N LYS A 284 12.76 19.89 -42.32
CA LYS A 284 12.57 21.35 -42.14
C LYS A 284 13.59 21.96 -41.17
N ILE A 285 14.31 21.14 -40.41
CA ILE A 285 15.32 21.61 -39.45
C ILE A 285 16.60 21.95 -40.22
N GLY A 286 16.93 23.24 -40.32
CA GLY A 286 18.11 23.71 -41.05
C GLY A 286 19.45 23.50 -40.34
N GLN A 287 19.42 23.21 -39.02
CA GLN A 287 20.61 23.04 -38.19
C GLN A 287 21.05 21.57 -38.17
N LYS A 288 22.30 21.28 -38.60
CA LYS A 288 22.83 19.91 -38.69
C LYS A 288 23.62 19.52 -37.43
N ASP A 289 22.95 19.43 -36.29
CA ASP A 289 23.55 18.87 -35.09
C ASP A 289 23.48 17.32 -35.08
N ALA A 290 24.12 16.69 -34.08
CA ALA A 290 24.17 15.23 -33.96
C ALA A 290 22.78 14.59 -33.82
N ASN A 291 21.84 15.26 -33.14
CA ASN A 291 20.48 14.77 -32.93
C ASN A 291 19.63 14.86 -34.20
N THR A 292 19.75 15.95 -34.95
CA THR A 292 19.04 16.16 -36.22
C THR A 292 19.54 15.21 -37.30
N THR A 293 20.86 14.96 -37.33
CA THR A 293 21.48 13.98 -38.25
C THR A 293 21.08 12.54 -37.91
N ALA A 294 21.14 12.15 -36.63
CA ALA A 294 20.70 10.83 -36.18
C ALA A 294 19.18 10.65 -36.38
N GLY A 295 18.39 11.69 -36.10
CA GLY A 295 16.95 11.71 -36.33
C GLY A 295 16.58 11.56 -37.80
N GLY A 296 17.31 12.22 -38.72
CA GLY A 296 17.06 12.10 -40.16
C GLY A 296 17.30 10.67 -40.67
N ALA A 297 18.38 10.03 -40.23
CA ALA A 297 18.66 8.62 -40.54
C ALA A 297 17.58 7.69 -39.97
N LEU A 298 17.14 7.91 -38.72
CA LEU A 298 16.07 7.13 -38.10
C LEU A 298 14.74 7.29 -38.83
N ALA A 299 14.39 8.51 -39.28
CA ALA A 299 13.17 8.74 -40.04
C ALA A 299 13.18 7.99 -41.39
N GLY A 300 14.31 7.98 -42.10
CA GLY A 300 14.48 7.17 -43.31
C GLY A 300 14.34 5.66 -43.02
N HIS A 301 14.93 5.17 -41.92
CA HIS A 301 14.75 3.78 -41.49
C HIS A 301 13.30 3.46 -41.11
N CYS A 302 12.56 4.38 -40.46
CA CYS A 302 11.14 4.21 -40.17
C CYS A 302 10.31 4.04 -41.46
N VAL A 303 10.57 4.84 -42.49
CA VAL A 303 9.87 4.74 -43.78
C VAL A 303 10.18 3.41 -44.48
N SER A 304 11.43 2.96 -44.43
CA SER A 304 11.83 1.67 -45.01
C SER A 304 11.26 0.47 -44.22
N ILE A 305 11.32 0.50 -42.89
CA ILE A 305 10.91 -0.61 -42.02
C ILE A 305 9.39 -0.73 -41.96
N PHE A 306 8.65 0.37 -41.91
CA PHE A 306 7.19 0.34 -41.88
C PHE A 306 6.55 0.31 -43.29
N LYS A 307 7.32 0.02 -44.33
CA LYS A 307 6.83 -0.07 -45.72
C LYS A 307 5.85 -1.23 -45.93
N SER A 308 6.09 -2.40 -45.34
CA SER A 308 5.19 -3.56 -45.41
C SER A 308 5.02 -4.22 -44.04
N GLN A 309 4.02 -5.09 -43.92
CA GLN A 309 3.81 -5.88 -42.71
C GLN A 309 4.99 -6.84 -42.45
N GLU A 310 5.65 -7.32 -43.51
CA GLU A 310 6.81 -8.21 -43.45
C GLU A 310 8.04 -7.49 -42.90
N SER A 311 8.37 -6.30 -43.43
CA SER A 311 9.52 -5.52 -42.95
C SER A 311 9.32 -5.02 -41.52
N ARG A 312 8.08 -4.68 -41.15
CA ARG A 312 7.70 -4.39 -39.76
C ARG A 312 7.93 -5.61 -38.88
N HIS A 313 7.44 -6.78 -39.30
CA HIS A 313 7.57 -8.02 -38.54
C HIS A 313 9.03 -8.42 -38.33
N ALA A 314 9.90 -8.24 -39.33
CA ALA A 314 11.34 -8.48 -39.20
C ALA A 314 12.00 -7.56 -38.17
N TYR A 315 11.63 -6.28 -38.14
CA TYR A 315 12.15 -5.32 -37.15
C TYR A 315 11.63 -5.63 -35.73
N ASP A 316 10.33 -5.91 -35.61
CA ASP A 316 9.70 -6.37 -34.38
C ASP A 316 10.43 -7.61 -33.84
N LEU A 317 10.64 -8.63 -34.68
CA LEU A 317 11.36 -9.85 -34.33
C LEU A 317 12.79 -9.56 -33.85
N SER A 318 13.45 -8.55 -34.39
CA SER A 318 14.82 -8.16 -33.99
C SER A 318 14.85 -7.51 -32.60
N ILE A 319 13.92 -6.57 -32.32
CA ILE A 319 13.72 -6.02 -30.97
C ILE A 319 13.39 -7.14 -29.98
N PHE A 320 12.52 -8.08 -30.38
CA PHE A 320 12.09 -9.18 -29.52
C PHE A 320 13.21 -10.18 -29.26
N ARG A 321 14.01 -10.58 -30.26
CA ARG A 321 15.21 -11.42 -30.06
C ARG A 321 16.15 -10.81 -29.02
N LYS A 322 16.38 -9.50 -29.10
CA LYS A 322 17.18 -8.78 -28.10
C LYS A 322 16.56 -8.79 -26.69
N ARG A 323 15.22 -8.78 -26.57
CA ARG A 323 14.52 -8.96 -25.28
C ARG A 323 14.62 -10.41 -24.79
N LEU A 324 14.58 -11.39 -25.69
CA LEU A 324 14.74 -12.82 -25.41
C LEU A 324 16.16 -13.19 -24.97
N ASN A 325 17.17 -12.35 -25.20
CA ASN A 325 18.50 -12.51 -24.57
C ASN A 325 18.40 -12.61 -23.03
N SER A 326 17.38 -11.98 -22.43
CA SER A 326 17.13 -12.11 -20.98
C SER A 326 16.67 -13.50 -20.54
N LEU A 327 16.20 -14.33 -21.48
CA LEU A 327 15.83 -15.74 -21.26
C LEU A 327 17.01 -16.69 -21.44
N GLU A 328 18.13 -16.28 -22.05
CA GLU A 328 19.26 -17.18 -22.29
C GLU A 328 19.78 -17.82 -21.01
N SER A 329 19.85 -17.06 -19.91
CA SER A 329 20.21 -17.62 -18.60
C SER A 329 19.19 -18.63 -18.07
N ASP A 330 17.91 -18.45 -18.39
CA ASP A 330 16.84 -19.38 -18.02
C ASP A 330 16.85 -20.64 -18.90
N ILE A 331 17.15 -20.51 -20.20
CA ILE A 331 17.31 -21.65 -21.11
C ILE A 331 18.56 -22.46 -20.72
N ALA A 332 19.65 -21.76 -20.41
CA ALA A 332 20.89 -22.36 -19.95
C ALA A 332 20.71 -23.08 -18.61
N ILE A 333 19.95 -22.53 -17.65
CA ILE A 333 19.72 -23.22 -16.37
C ILE A 333 18.82 -24.44 -16.53
N ALA A 334 17.84 -24.39 -17.45
CA ALA A 334 16.92 -25.50 -17.76
C ALA A 334 17.60 -26.70 -18.43
N GLU A 335 18.78 -26.52 -19.03
CA GLU A 335 19.55 -27.61 -19.59
C GLU A 335 20.10 -28.53 -18.49
N THR A 336 20.10 -29.84 -18.72
CA THR A 336 20.78 -30.82 -17.86
C THR A 336 21.30 -31.97 -18.72
N GLY A 337 22.63 -32.11 -18.81
CA GLY A 337 23.27 -33.21 -19.56
C GLY A 337 23.07 -33.12 -21.08
N GLY A 338 23.10 -31.92 -21.63
CA GLY A 338 22.83 -31.59 -23.03
C GLY A 338 21.35 -31.68 -23.42
N LYS A 339 20.43 -31.70 -22.44
CA LYS A 339 19.00 -31.90 -22.70
C LYS A 339 18.11 -30.91 -21.96
N ILE A 340 17.02 -30.47 -22.59
CA ILE A 340 15.97 -29.67 -21.95
C ILE A 340 14.70 -30.52 -21.83
N ARG A 341 14.17 -30.67 -20.61
CA ARG A 341 12.92 -31.42 -20.37
C ARG A 341 11.70 -30.65 -20.89
N GLY A 342 10.66 -31.38 -21.31
CA GLY A 342 9.42 -30.77 -21.81
C GLY A 342 8.72 -29.85 -20.79
N GLU A 343 8.81 -30.16 -19.49
CA GLU A 343 8.26 -29.34 -18.41
C GLU A 343 9.00 -28.00 -18.27
N TYR A 344 10.32 -27.99 -18.50
CA TYR A 344 11.10 -26.76 -18.51
C TYR A 344 10.81 -25.92 -19.75
N LEU A 345 10.66 -26.57 -20.92
CA LEU A 345 10.27 -25.90 -22.15
C LEU A 345 8.94 -25.14 -21.98
N ASN A 346 7.93 -25.76 -21.37
CA ASN A 346 6.63 -25.11 -21.16
C ASN A 346 6.75 -23.84 -20.29
N ILE A 347 7.58 -23.87 -19.24
CA ILE A 347 7.85 -22.68 -18.42
C ILE A 347 8.59 -21.59 -19.21
N LEU A 348 9.61 -21.98 -19.99
CA LEU A 348 10.36 -21.05 -20.84
C LEU A 348 9.45 -20.38 -21.88
N LEU A 349 8.51 -21.14 -22.46
CA LEU A 349 7.51 -20.61 -23.40
C LEU A 349 6.55 -19.63 -22.72
N LYS A 350 6.04 -19.93 -21.52
CA LYS A 350 5.23 -18.99 -20.72
C LYS A 350 6.00 -17.71 -20.38
N MET A 351 7.29 -17.82 -20.15
CA MET A 351 8.17 -16.68 -19.87
C MET A 351 8.44 -15.84 -21.13
N ALA A 352 8.58 -16.46 -22.29
CA ALA A 352 8.68 -15.77 -23.57
C ALA A 352 7.35 -15.07 -23.94
N LEU A 353 6.20 -15.70 -23.68
CA LEU A 353 4.89 -15.09 -23.91
C LEU A 353 4.69 -13.80 -23.09
N ARG A 354 5.17 -13.77 -21.84
CA ARG A 354 5.16 -12.56 -20.98
C ARG A 354 5.88 -11.36 -21.60
N LEU A 355 6.85 -11.63 -22.46
CA LEU A 355 7.64 -10.64 -23.20
C LEU A 355 6.95 -10.19 -24.51
N GLY A 356 5.79 -10.77 -24.83
CA GLY A 356 4.95 -10.39 -25.97
C GLY A 356 5.15 -11.24 -27.23
N THR A 357 5.83 -12.38 -27.13
CA THR A 357 6.15 -13.24 -28.28
C THR A 357 5.07 -14.28 -28.52
N ALA A 358 4.72 -14.55 -29.79
CA ALA A 358 3.81 -15.63 -30.12
C ALA A 358 4.34 -16.99 -29.65
N PRO A 359 3.47 -17.94 -29.23
CA PRO A 359 3.91 -19.26 -28.77
C PRO A 359 4.85 -19.98 -29.74
N ASP A 360 4.56 -19.92 -31.04
CA ASP A 360 5.35 -20.59 -32.08
C ASP A 360 6.72 -19.94 -32.28
N ASP A 361 6.79 -18.60 -32.28
CA ASP A 361 8.03 -17.85 -32.43
C ASP A 361 8.95 -18.03 -31.22
N ALA A 362 8.36 -18.09 -30.02
CA ALA A 362 9.07 -18.40 -28.78
C ALA A 362 9.65 -19.82 -28.82
N GLU A 363 8.89 -20.80 -29.31
CA GLU A 363 9.35 -22.18 -29.47
C GLU A 363 10.49 -22.28 -30.50
N ALA A 364 10.37 -21.57 -31.62
CA ALA A 364 11.40 -21.51 -32.65
C ALA A 364 12.72 -20.94 -32.11
N TYR A 365 12.66 -19.83 -31.35
CA TYR A 365 13.86 -19.23 -30.74
C TYR A 365 14.54 -20.18 -29.75
N ILE A 366 13.77 -20.82 -28.85
CA ILE A 366 14.34 -21.76 -27.87
C ILE A 366 14.97 -22.96 -28.59
N ARG A 367 14.35 -23.47 -29.65
CA ARG A 367 14.92 -24.55 -30.48
C ARG A 367 16.21 -24.14 -31.16
N GLU A 368 16.24 -22.97 -31.81
CA GLU A 368 17.45 -22.41 -32.45
C GLU A 368 18.59 -22.24 -31.43
N TYR A 369 18.28 -21.71 -30.24
CA TYR A 369 19.26 -21.59 -29.15
C TYR A 369 19.79 -22.95 -28.68
N CYS A 370 18.92 -23.95 -28.56
CA CYS A 370 19.33 -25.32 -28.22
C CYS A 370 20.22 -25.93 -29.31
N GLU A 371 19.85 -25.79 -30.59
CA GLU A 371 20.62 -26.30 -31.73
C GLU A 371 22.03 -25.68 -31.78
N LYS A 372 22.13 -24.35 -31.60
CA LYS A 372 23.41 -23.64 -31.54
C LYS A 372 24.31 -24.15 -30.42
N ASN A 373 23.72 -24.52 -29.28
CA ASN A 373 24.44 -25.06 -28.13
C ASN A 373 24.55 -26.60 -28.13
N LYS A 374 24.12 -27.27 -29.21
CA LYS A 374 24.10 -28.74 -29.35
C LYS A 374 23.27 -29.46 -28.26
N TRP A 375 22.18 -28.83 -27.81
CA TRP A 375 21.26 -29.38 -26.81
C TRP A 375 20.01 -29.98 -27.47
N VAL A 376 19.48 -31.04 -26.84
CA VAL A 376 18.31 -31.77 -27.33
C VAL A 376 17.11 -31.54 -26.43
N ILE A 377 16.00 -31.09 -26.99
CA ILE A 377 14.73 -30.99 -26.27
C ILE A 377 14.10 -32.38 -26.14
N GLU A 378 13.91 -32.87 -24.92
CA GLU A 378 13.25 -34.16 -24.67
C GLU A 378 11.76 -34.08 -25.01
N GLN A 379 11.35 -34.94 -25.95
CA GLN A 379 9.95 -35.20 -26.25
C GLN A 379 9.32 -36.00 -25.09
N SER A 380 8.07 -35.69 -24.76
CA SER A 380 7.38 -36.29 -23.61
C SER A 380 7.30 -37.83 -23.72
N PRO A 381 7.12 -38.57 -22.60
CA PRO A 381 7.12 -40.04 -22.59
C PRO A 381 6.11 -40.70 -23.54
N LYS A 382 5.10 -39.97 -24.03
CA LYS A 382 4.13 -40.49 -25.02
C LYS A 382 4.71 -40.68 -26.43
N GLN A 383 5.90 -40.16 -26.75
CA GLN A 383 6.52 -40.25 -28.09
C GLN A 383 7.71 -41.23 -28.20
N LYS A 384 8.27 -41.71 -27.08
CA LYS A 384 9.49 -42.55 -27.08
C LYS A 384 9.28 -44.00 -27.57
N GLN A 385 8.06 -44.53 -27.59
CA GLN A 385 7.81 -45.92 -28.05
C GLN A 385 7.96 -46.12 -29.57
N PHE A 386 7.92 -45.08 -30.39
CA PHE A 386 7.87 -45.22 -31.86
C PHE A 386 9.25 -45.25 -32.54
N ARG A 387 10.30 -44.70 -31.93
CA ARG A 387 11.62 -44.53 -32.59
C ARG A 387 12.65 -45.61 -32.28
N LEU A 388 12.43 -46.45 -31.26
CA LEU A 388 13.41 -47.44 -30.82
C LEU A 388 13.65 -48.58 -31.83
N MET A 389 12.78 -48.77 -32.83
CA MET A 389 12.93 -49.83 -33.85
C MET A 389 13.96 -49.52 -34.95
N VAL A 390 14.36 -48.26 -35.15
CA VAL A 390 15.08 -47.86 -36.39
C VAL A 390 16.61 -47.94 -36.27
N ILE A 391 17.15 -47.91 -35.05
CA ILE A 391 18.59 -47.64 -34.84
C ILE A 391 19.46 -48.91 -34.88
N ALA A 392 18.89 -50.11 -34.72
CA ALA A 392 19.66 -51.36 -34.61
C ALA A 392 20.33 -51.85 -35.91
N GLY A 393 19.94 -51.35 -37.09
CA GLY A 393 20.39 -51.90 -38.39
C GLY A 393 21.72 -51.37 -38.93
N ILE A 394 22.22 -50.24 -38.43
CA ILE A 394 23.29 -49.48 -39.12
C ILE A 394 24.70 -49.93 -38.70
N ALA A 395 24.86 -50.60 -37.56
CA ALA A 395 26.18 -50.92 -37.01
C ALA A 395 26.89 -52.12 -37.69
N GLY A 396 26.19 -52.96 -38.44
CA GLY A 396 26.77 -54.20 -39.00
C GLY A 396 27.48 -54.07 -40.35
N ALA A 397 27.23 -53.01 -41.12
CA ALA A 397 27.63 -52.95 -42.53
C ALA A 397 29.05 -52.37 -42.78
N VAL A 398 29.65 -51.71 -41.78
CA VAL A 398 30.87 -50.91 -42.00
C VAL A 398 32.15 -51.75 -42.03
N VAL A 399 32.16 -52.95 -41.45
CA VAL A 399 33.39 -53.76 -41.30
C VAL A 399 33.68 -54.67 -42.50
N LEU A 400 32.69 -55.02 -43.34
CA LEU A 400 32.86 -55.99 -44.43
C LEU A 400 33.22 -55.38 -45.79
N VAL A 401 32.98 -54.07 -45.96
CA VAL A 401 33.12 -53.36 -47.25
C VAL A 401 34.59 -53.06 -47.57
N GLY A 402 35.47 -52.99 -46.57
CA GLY A 402 36.87 -52.62 -46.75
C GLY A 402 37.75 -53.65 -47.47
N LEU A 403 37.38 -54.93 -47.51
CA LEU A 403 38.26 -55.99 -48.00
C LEU A 403 37.93 -56.54 -49.41
N ILE A 404 36.76 -56.21 -49.97
CA ILE A 404 36.29 -56.75 -51.28
C ILE A 404 36.53 -55.79 -52.45
N ILE A 405 36.73 -54.50 -52.17
CA ILE A 405 36.78 -53.43 -53.19
C ILE A 405 37.97 -53.60 -54.17
N PHE A 406 39.08 -54.21 -53.73
CA PHE A 406 40.30 -54.25 -54.54
C PHE A 406 40.31 -55.36 -55.62
N SER A 407 39.50 -56.41 -55.53
CA SER A 407 39.51 -57.53 -56.49
C SER A 407 38.37 -57.52 -57.52
N VAL A 408 37.36 -56.65 -57.37
CA VAL A 408 36.12 -56.64 -58.18
C VAL A 408 36.18 -55.66 -59.37
N TRP A 409 37.10 -54.69 -59.35
CA TRP A 409 37.13 -53.61 -60.33
C TRP A 409 37.40 -54.08 -61.78
N SER A 410 38.14 -55.19 -61.97
CA SER A 410 38.48 -55.71 -63.29
C SER A 410 37.47 -56.72 -63.87
N PHE A 411 36.48 -57.20 -63.11
CA PHE A 411 35.50 -58.22 -63.55
C PHE A 411 34.10 -57.65 -63.89
N ASN A 412 33.82 -56.37 -63.56
CA ASN A 412 32.47 -55.79 -63.54
C ASN A 412 31.88 -55.30 -64.88
N ALA A 413 32.71 -55.00 -65.89
CA ALA A 413 32.21 -54.42 -67.14
C ALA A 413 31.37 -55.40 -68.00
N ILE A 414 31.62 -56.72 -67.88
CA ILE A 414 30.97 -57.75 -68.72
C ILE A 414 29.58 -58.16 -68.18
N ARG A 415 29.38 -58.19 -66.85
CA ARG A 415 28.09 -58.59 -66.23
C ARG A 415 26.97 -57.55 -66.39
N LEU A 416 27.32 -56.27 -66.48
CA LEU A 416 26.35 -55.16 -66.53
C LEU A 416 25.43 -55.22 -67.75
N ARG A 417 25.96 -55.63 -68.90
CA ARG A 417 25.20 -55.78 -70.15
C ARG A 417 24.19 -56.93 -70.10
N ALA A 418 24.52 -58.02 -69.40
CA ALA A 418 23.63 -59.17 -69.27
C ALA A 418 22.42 -58.87 -68.35
N ASP A 419 22.63 -58.18 -67.23
CA ASP A 419 21.56 -57.85 -66.27
C ASP A 419 20.54 -56.82 -66.82
N TYR A 420 21.01 -55.89 -67.66
CA TYR A 420 20.15 -54.94 -68.37
C TYR A 420 19.16 -55.66 -69.30
N SER A 421 19.65 -56.62 -70.10
CA SER A 421 18.81 -57.39 -71.01
C SER A 421 17.77 -58.23 -70.26
N LYS A 422 18.16 -58.87 -69.15
CA LYS A 422 17.26 -59.70 -68.34
C LYS A 422 16.15 -58.87 -67.68
N THR A 423 16.50 -57.72 -67.10
CA THR A 423 15.52 -56.84 -66.43
C THR A 423 14.46 -56.33 -67.41
N LEU A 424 14.83 -56.02 -68.66
CA LEU A 424 13.86 -55.56 -69.65
C LEU A 424 12.82 -56.63 -70.01
N VAL A 425 13.25 -57.87 -70.22
CA VAL A 425 12.35 -59.00 -70.51
C VAL A 425 11.44 -59.29 -69.31
N GLU A 426 12.00 -59.26 -68.10
CA GLU A 426 11.25 -59.49 -66.87
C GLU A 426 10.20 -58.40 -66.64
N ALA A 427 10.53 -57.14 -66.92
CA ALA A 427 9.58 -56.04 -66.87
C ALA A 427 8.51 -56.11 -67.98
N GLU A 428 8.87 -56.54 -69.20
CA GLU A 428 7.93 -56.65 -70.32
C GLU A 428 6.89 -57.76 -70.14
N ASN A 429 7.25 -58.85 -69.47
CA ASN A 429 6.34 -59.95 -69.15
C ASN A 429 5.37 -59.65 -67.99
N GLN A 430 5.53 -58.55 -67.26
CA GLN A 430 4.58 -58.15 -66.21
C GLN A 430 3.40 -57.35 -66.77
N THR A 431 2.18 -57.80 -66.44
CA THR A 431 0.92 -57.12 -66.76
C THR A 431 0.57 -56.03 -65.75
N ASN A 432 1.07 -56.12 -64.51
CA ASN A 432 0.85 -55.11 -63.47
C ASN A 432 1.87 -53.96 -63.61
N LEU A 433 1.36 -52.73 -63.78
CA LEU A 433 2.18 -51.54 -64.02
C LEU A 433 3.06 -51.16 -62.82
N GLU A 434 2.56 -51.32 -61.59
CA GLU A 434 3.32 -51.04 -60.37
C GLU A 434 4.48 -52.03 -60.19
N GLN A 435 4.24 -53.31 -60.44
CA GLN A 435 5.28 -54.34 -60.39
C GLN A 435 6.31 -54.14 -61.51
N LYS A 436 5.86 -53.73 -62.70
CA LYS A 436 6.73 -53.36 -63.83
C LYS A 436 7.63 -52.17 -63.49
N GLU A 437 7.08 -51.14 -62.87
CA GLU A 437 7.84 -50.00 -62.35
C GLU A 437 8.84 -50.42 -61.28
N GLN A 438 8.44 -51.30 -60.34
CA GLN A 438 9.32 -51.82 -59.29
C GLN A 438 10.47 -52.66 -59.82
N ILE A 439 10.26 -53.49 -60.85
CA ILE A 439 11.32 -54.29 -61.48
C ILE A 439 12.33 -53.37 -62.17
N LEU A 440 11.86 -52.37 -62.92
CA LEU A 440 12.71 -51.39 -63.59
C LEU A 440 13.49 -50.51 -62.60
N LYS A 441 12.84 -50.01 -61.54
CA LYS A 441 13.51 -49.32 -60.42
C LYS A 441 14.47 -50.24 -59.68
N GLY A 442 14.13 -51.52 -59.59
CA GLY A 442 14.96 -52.58 -59.03
C GLY A 442 16.30 -52.69 -59.74
N PHE A 443 16.35 -52.51 -61.06
CA PHE A 443 17.61 -52.46 -61.81
C PHE A 443 18.47 -51.26 -61.41
N ILE A 444 17.91 -50.04 -61.37
CA ILE A 444 18.65 -48.84 -60.94
C ILE A 444 19.15 -49.01 -59.50
N LYS A 445 18.33 -49.62 -58.62
CA LYS A 445 18.68 -49.90 -57.23
C LYS A 445 19.77 -50.98 -57.10
N ARG A 446 19.76 -52.01 -57.95
CA ARG A 446 20.73 -53.12 -57.95
C ARG A 446 22.07 -52.71 -58.58
N GLN A 447 22.07 -51.94 -59.66
CA GLN A 447 23.25 -51.66 -60.49
C GLN A 447 23.81 -50.23 -60.38
N GLY A 448 23.11 -49.32 -59.69
CA GLY A 448 23.51 -47.90 -59.59
C GLY A 448 23.38 -47.13 -60.92
N LYS A 449 23.74 -45.84 -60.93
CA LYS A 449 23.79 -45.04 -62.16
C LYS A 449 24.92 -45.52 -63.07
N ASN A 450 24.57 -45.87 -64.31
CA ASN A 450 25.45 -46.42 -65.33
C ASN A 450 24.95 -46.05 -66.75
N ASP A 451 25.65 -46.48 -67.78
CA ASP A 451 25.36 -46.15 -69.20
C ASP A 451 23.96 -46.58 -69.68
N TYR A 452 23.32 -47.55 -69.01
CA TYR A 452 21.96 -48.01 -69.33
C TYR A 452 20.87 -47.30 -68.52
N THR A 453 21.25 -46.56 -67.48
CA THR A 453 20.31 -45.90 -66.56
C THR A 453 19.37 -44.92 -67.27
N PRO A 454 19.82 -44.04 -68.20
CA PRO A 454 18.91 -43.15 -68.92
C PRO A 454 17.82 -43.89 -69.73
N LYS A 455 18.14 -45.09 -70.24
CA LYS A 455 17.19 -45.90 -71.01
C LYS A 455 16.14 -46.57 -70.11
N ILE A 456 16.54 -47.00 -68.91
CA ILE A 456 15.60 -47.55 -67.91
C ILE A 456 14.75 -46.44 -67.31
N GLU A 457 15.33 -45.28 -67.02
CA GLU A 457 14.59 -44.09 -66.54
C GLU A 457 13.50 -43.69 -67.54
N LYS A 458 13.79 -43.68 -68.85
CA LYS A 458 12.77 -43.45 -69.87
C LYS A 458 11.63 -44.47 -69.83
N LYS A 459 11.93 -45.78 -69.69
CA LYS A 459 10.88 -46.81 -69.55
C LYS A 459 10.08 -46.69 -68.24
N ILE A 460 10.73 -46.28 -67.15
CA ILE A 460 10.04 -45.98 -65.88
C ILE A 460 9.07 -44.81 -66.09
N GLU A 461 9.48 -43.76 -66.78
CA GLU A 461 8.62 -42.61 -67.10
C GLU A 461 7.41 -43.02 -67.95
N GLU A 462 7.60 -43.86 -68.98
CA GLU A 462 6.53 -44.42 -69.79
C GLU A 462 5.52 -45.21 -68.95
N VAL A 463 6.00 -46.09 -68.05
CA VAL A 463 5.14 -46.88 -67.14
C VAL A 463 4.41 -45.97 -66.13
N GLN A 464 5.09 -44.97 -65.57
CA GLN A 464 4.48 -43.99 -64.66
C GLN A 464 3.38 -43.18 -65.35
N ASN A 465 3.56 -42.82 -66.62
CA ASN A 465 2.54 -42.12 -67.38
C ASN A 465 1.30 -43.00 -67.64
N LEU A 466 1.47 -44.31 -67.84
CA LEU A 466 0.36 -45.26 -67.91
C LEU A 466 -0.40 -45.39 -66.58
N ILE A 467 0.32 -45.40 -65.44
CA ILE A 467 -0.31 -45.41 -64.11
C ILE A 467 -1.13 -44.13 -63.90
N LYS A 468 -0.55 -42.96 -64.20
CA LYS A 468 -1.22 -41.65 -64.10
C LYS A 468 -2.49 -41.59 -64.95
N LYS A 469 -2.46 -42.17 -66.17
CA LYS A 469 -3.62 -42.27 -67.06
C LYS A 469 -4.71 -43.17 -66.47
N ARG A 470 -4.35 -44.38 -66.01
CA ARG A 470 -5.31 -45.32 -65.39
C ARG A 470 -6.01 -44.72 -64.18
N GLU A 471 -5.27 -44.03 -63.31
CA GLU A 471 -5.86 -43.37 -62.14
C GLU A 471 -6.74 -42.16 -62.50
N PHE A 472 -6.37 -41.42 -63.55
CA PHE A 472 -7.22 -40.36 -64.09
C PHE A 472 -8.54 -40.94 -64.62
N ASP A 473 -8.50 -42.04 -65.37
CA ASP A 473 -9.70 -42.71 -65.90
C ASP A 473 -10.62 -43.24 -64.78
N VAL A 474 -10.06 -43.66 -63.64
CA VAL A 474 -10.83 -44.00 -62.44
C VAL A 474 -11.49 -42.75 -61.85
N ALA A 475 -10.75 -41.65 -61.71
CA ALA A 475 -11.29 -40.38 -61.25
C ALA A 475 -12.42 -39.86 -62.17
N VAL A 476 -12.25 -39.95 -63.49
CA VAL A 476 -13.29 -39.57 -64.47
C VAL A 476 -14.56 -40.43 -64.32
N ARG A 477 -14.41 -41.75 -64.13
CA ARG A 477 -15.58 -42.63 -63.93
C ARG A 477 -16.33 -42.32 -62.64
N GLU A 478 -15.60 -42.10 -61.55
CA GLU A 478 -16.21 -41.80 -60.25
C GLU A 478 -16.88 -40.42 -60.25
N THR A 479 -16.24 -39.42 -60.84
CA THR A 479 -16.85 -38.08 -60.98
C THR A 479 -18.09 -38.10 -61.87
N LYS A 480 -18.13 -38.91 -62.94
CA LYS A 480 -19.33 -39.11 -63.73
C LYS A 480 -20.49 -39.68 -62.89
N ARG A 481 -20.21 -40.68 -62.04
CA ARG A 481 -21.20 -41.25 -61.12
C ARG A 481 -21.71 -40.21 -60.11
N LEU A 482 -20.79 -39.46 -59.49
CA LEU A 482 -21.12 -38.41 -58.51
C LEU A 482 -21.91 -37.26 -59.15
N SER A 483 -21.57 -36.88 -60.39
CA SER A 483 -22.30 -35.87 -61.14
C SER A 483 -23.72 -36.31 -61.47
N GLN A 484 -23.94 -37.58 -61.81
CA GLN A 484 -25.28 -38.14 -62.03
C GLN A 484 -26.10 -38.21 -60.74
N ALA A 485 -25.44 -38.40 -59.59
CA ALA A 485 -26.06 -38.34 -58.27
C ALA A 485 -26.32 -36.89 -57.77
N GLY A 486 -25.89 -35.86 -58.50
CA GLY A 486 -26.04 -34.46 -58.12
C GLY A 486 -25.06 -33.98 -57.03
N GLU A 487 -24.03 -34.77 -56.73
CA GLU A 487 -23.04 -34.52 -55.67
C GLU A 487 -21.77 -33.84 -56.25
N LEU A 488 -21.95 -32.66 -56.84
CA LEU A 488 -20.92 -31.96 -57.61
C LEU A 488 -19.70 -31.56 -56.77
N GLU A 489 -19.88 -31.18 -55.51
CA GLU A 489 -18.77 -30.85 -54.60
C GLU A 489 -17.89 -32.08 -54.32
N LYS A 490 -18.49 -33.27 -54.21
CA LYS A 490 -17.71 -34.51 -54.04
C LYS A 490 -16.96 -34.86 -55.33
N ALA A 491 -17.55 -34.60 -56.50
CA ALA A 491 -16.88 -34.77 -57.78
C ALA A 491 -15.65 -33.87 -57.93
N ILE A 492 -15.73 -32.60 -57.48
CA ILE A 492 -14.55 -31.71 -57.38
C ILE A 492 -13.48 -32.33 -56.47
N GLY A 493 -13.89 -32.82 -55.29
CA GLY A 493 -12.98 -33.43 -54.33
C GLY A 493 -12.19 -34.63 -54.90
N VAL A 494 -12.79 -35.44 -55.77
CA VAL A 494 -12.10 -36.56 -56.45
C VAL A 494 -10.97 -36.06 -57.36
N PHE A 495 -11.21 -35.04 -58.18
CA PHE A 495 -10.16 -34.46 -59.02
C PHE A 495 -9.11 -33.68 -58.21
N GLU A 496 -9.49 -33.02 -57.10
CA GLU A 496 -8.54 -32.39 -56.19
C GLU A 496 -7.61 -33.42 -55.52
N GLN A 497 -8.13 -34.59 -55.15
CA GLN A 497 -7.32 -35.70 -54.63
C GLN A 497 -6.37 -36.25 -55.70
N TYR A 498 -6.85 -36.40 -56.95
CA TYR A 498 -6.01 -36.76 -58.09
C TYR A 498 -4.86 -35.75 -58.28
N LEU A 499 -5.17 -34.45 -58.30
CA LEU A 499 -4.18 -33.37 -58.43
C LEU A 499 -3.20 -33.32 -57.25
N LYS A 500 -3.64 -33.69 -56.05
CA LYS A 500 -2.73 -33.80 -54.89
C LYS A 500 -1.73 -34.94 -55.07
N LYS A 501 -2.16 -36.05 -55.67
CA LYS A 501 -1.31 -37.21 -55.94
C LYS A 501 -0.39 -36.99 -57.14
N PHE A 502 -0.85 -36.22 -58.14
CA PHE A 502 -0.12 -35.92 -59.37
C PHE A 502 -0.26 -34.44 -59.76
N PRO A 503 0.45 -33.51 -59.07
CA PRO A 503 0.31 -32.07 -59.31
C PRO A 503 0.76 -31.65 -60.72
N ASP A 504 1.85 -32.25 -61.24
CA ASP A 504 2.43 -31.98 -62.56
C ASP A 504 2.25 -33.16 -63.53
N GLY A 505 1.12 -33.87 -63.43
CA GLY A 505 0.79 -34.99 -64.30
C GLY A 505 0.30 -34.58 -65.70
N ILE A 506 0.38 -35.51 -66.66
CA ILE A 506 -0.09 -35.30 -68.04
C ILE A 506 -1.57 -34.91 -68.13
N HIS A 507 -2.41 -35.31 -67.17
CA HIS A 507 -3.85 -34.97 -67.11
C HIS A 507 -4.18 -33.84 -66.12
N THR A 508 -3.19 -33.13 -65.57
CA THR A 508 -3.40 -32.04 -64.61
C THR A 508 -4.32 -30.94 -65.18
N ASN A 509 -4.08 -30.52 -66.42
CA ASN A 509 -4.87 -29.45 -67.04
C ASN A 509 -6.31 -29.90 -67.30
N GLU A 510 -6.51 -31.16 -67.64
CA GLU A 510 -7.81 -31.76 -67.88
C GLU A 510 -8.61 -31.91 -66.57
N ALA A 511 -7.97 -32.36 -65.48
CA ALA A 511 -8.55 -32.38 -64.14
C ALA A 511 -8.96 -30.97 -63.66
N LYS A 512 -8.10 -29.96 -63.87
CA LYS A 512 -8.42 -28.55 -63.54
C LYS A 512 -9.61 -28.03 -64.35
N LYS A 513 -9.68 -28.37 -65.65
CA LYS A 513 -10.81 -28.01 -66.52
C LYS A 513 -12.11 -28.62 -66.00
N ASN A 514 -12.12 -29.90 -65.64
CA ASN A 514 -13.30 -30.57 -65.08
C ASN A 514 -13.74 -29.97 -63.73
N ILE A 515 -12.79 -29.61 -62.85
CA ILE A 515 -13.10 -28.89 -61.60
C ILE A 515 -13.80 -27.55 -61.90
N SER A 516 -13.29 -26.80 -62.88
CA SER A 516 -13.91 -25.52 -63.29
C SER A 516 -15.35 -25.75 -63.78
N GLN A 517 -15.57 -26.75 -64.64
CA GLN A 517 -16.91 -27.07 -65.15
C GLN A 517 -17.89 -27.43 -64.03
N PHE A 518 -17.47 -28.23 -63.04
CA PHE A 518 -18.32 -28.55 -61.90
C PHE A 518 -18.62 -27.33 -61.02
N LYS A 519 -17.66 -26.40 -60.87
CA LYS A 519 -17.91 -25.13 -60.17
C LYS A 519 -18.94 -24.27 -60.90
N ASP A 520 -18.86 -24.22 -62.23
CA ASP A 520 -19.85 -23.51 -63.06
C ASP A 520 -21.25 -24.12 -62.90
N MET A 521 -21.37 -25.46 -62.88
CA MET A 521 -22.65 -26.14 -62.65
C MET A 521 -23.23 -25.89 -61.25
N ILE A 522 -22.38 -25.76 -60.22
CA ILE A 522 -22.82 -25.41 -58.86
C ILE A 522 -23.34 -23.96 -58.82
N ASP A 523 -22.66 -23.05 -59.53
CA ASP A 523 -23.08 -21.66 -59.66
C ASP A 523 -24.42 -21.54 -60.40
N ASP A 524 -24.58 -22.25 -61.53
CA ASP A 524 -25.84 -22.31 -62.30
C ASP A 524 -27.02 -22.76 -61.41
N LYS A 525 -26.82 -23.82 -60.63
CA LYS A 525 -27.85 -24.35 -59.71
C LYS A 525 -28.20 -23.36 -58.60
N ALA A 526 -27.19 -22.67 -58.06
CA ALA A 526 -27.40 -21.63 -57.05
C ALA A 526 -28.17 -20.44 -57.63
N TYR A 527 -27.84 -20.01 -58.84
CA TYR A 527 -28.55 -18.94 -59.54
C TYR A 527 -30.02 -19.29 -59.85
N GLU A 528 -30.31 -20.49 -60.35
CA GLU A 528 -31.70 -20.91 -60.58
C GLU A 528 -32.51 -21.00 -59.28
N SER A 529 -31.87 -21.38 -58.17
CA SER A 529 -32.50 -21.35 -56.85
C SER A 529 -32.88 -19.92 -56.42
N LEU A 530 -32.07 -18.91 -56.76
CA LEU A 530 -32.40 -17.51 -56.49
C LEU A 530 -33.57 -17.00 -57.35
N LYS A 531 -33.61 -17.38 -58.63
CA LYS A 531 -34.66 -16.98 -59.56
C LYS A 531 -36.03 -17.58 -59.21
N SER A 532 -36.03 -18.82 -58.74
CA SER A 532 -37.26 -19.54 -58.38
C SER A 532 -37.82 -19.17 -57.01
N PHE A 533 -37.06 -18.48 -56.15
CA PHE A 533 -37.47 -18.15 -54.79
C PHE A 533 -38.48 -16.99 -54.71
N GLN A 534 -39.69 -17.28 -54.21
CA GLN A 534 -40.82 -16.34 -54.06
C GLN A 534 -41.05 -15.91 -52.59
N GLY A 535 -39.98 -15.58 -51.85
CA GLY A 535 -40.06 -15.13 -50.46
C GLY A 535 -40.13 -13.61 -50.27
N GLY A 536 -40.23 -13.18 -49.01
CA GLY A 536 -40.27 -11.77 -48.61
C GLY A 536 -39.01 -10.99 -48.98
N VAL A 537 -39.12 -9.66 -48.98
CA VAL A 537 -38.04 -8.74 -49.39
C VAL A 537 -36.78 -8.96 -48.56
N ALA A 538 -36.89 -9.14 -47.24
CA ALA A 538 -35.74 -9.34 -46.35
C ALA A 538 -35.04 -10.69 -46.56
N GLU A 539 -35.80 -11.75 -46.84
CA GLU A 539 -35.27 -13.09 -47.13
C GLU A 539 -34.55 -13.10 -48.47
N ARG A 540 -35.11 -12.43 -49.48
CA ARG A 540 -34.48 -12.25 -50.79
C ARG A 540 -33.19 -11.44 -50.72
N ILE A 541 -33.16 -10.37 -49.92
CA ILE A 541 -31.96 -9.58 -49.64
C ILE A 541 -30.84 -10.48 -49.10
N LYS A 542 -31.13 -11.28 -48.07
CA LYS A 542 -30.16 -12.21 -47.48
C LYS A 542 -29.64 -13.26 -48.47
N LEU A 543 -30.53 -13.80 -49.30
CA LEU A 543 -30.15 -14.79 -50.31
C LEU A 543 -29.26 -14.20 -51.40
N TYR A 544 -29.56 -13.00 -51.88
CA TYR A 544 -28.73 -12.30 -52.85
C TYR A 544 -27.36 -11.96 -52.26
N ASP A 545 -27.31 -11.39 -51.05
CA ASP A 545 -26.05 -11.06 -50.39
C ASP A 545 -25.20 -12.33 -50.15
N GLY A 546 -25.81 -13.42 -49.68
CA GLY A 546 -25.11 -14.70 -49.47
C GLY A 546 -24.59 -15.33 -50.78
N TYR A 547 -25.24 -15.08 -51.91
CA TYR A 547 -24.74 -15.52 -53.22
C TYR A 547 -23.45 -14.79 -53.61
N PHE A 548 -23.34 -13.47 -53.41
CA PHE A 548 -22.10 -12.73 -53.69
C PHE A 548 -20.94 -13.13 -52.76
N GLU A 549 -21.22 -13.47 -51.51
CA GLU A 549 -20.20 -13.98 -50.58
C GLU A 549 -19.62 -15.34 -51.05
N LYS A 550 -20.47 -16.22 -51.57
CA LYS A 550 -20.08 -17.56 -52.01
C LYS A 550 -19.49 -17.57 -53.43
N TYR A 551 -19.97 -16.68 -54.31
CA TYR A 551 -19.60 -16.61 -55.72
C TYR A 551 -19.26 -15.18 -56.18
N PRO A 552 -18.21 -14.54 -55.61
CA PRO A 552 -17.86 -13.15 -55.92
C PRO A 552 -17.39 -12.93 -57.37
N LYS A 553 -16.93 -13.99 -58.04
CA LYS A 553 -16.57 -14.03 -59.46
C LYS A 553 -17.36 -15.09 -60.22
N GLY A 554 -18.55 -15.42 -59.73
CA GLY A 554 -19.46 -16.34 -60.41
C GLY A 554 -19.84 -15.84 -61.80
N ARG A 555 -20.28 -16.74 -62.66
CA ARG A 555 -20.70 -16.38 -64.03
C ARG A 555 -22.01 -15.60 -64.04
N HIS A 556 -22.86 -15.78 -63.03
CA HIS A 556 -24.15 -15.07 -62.90
C HIS A 556 -24.09 -13.85 -61.98
N THR A 557 -22.91 -13.44 -61.51
CA THR A 557 -22.72 -12.28 -60.63
C THR A 557 -23.35 -10.99 -61.20
N GLU A 558 -23.27 -10.76 -62.51
CA GLU A 558 -23.88 -9.59 -63.16
C GLU A 558 -25.41 -9.71 -63.28
N ASP A 559 -25.91 -10.92 -63.51
CA ASP A 559 -27.36 -11.17 -63.61
C ASP A 559 -28.04 -11.03 -62.24
N VAL A 560 -27.40 -11.50 -61.17
CA VAL A 560 -27.88 -11.27 -59.79
C VAL A 560 -27.79 -9.79 -59.42
N ARG A 561 -26.77 -9.05 -59.89
CA ARG A 561 -26.67 -7.59 -59.69
C ARG A 561 -27.85 -6.85 -60.32
N LYS A 562 -28.29 -7.26 -61.52
CA LYS A 562 -29.53 -6.73 -62.14
C LYS A 562 -30.76 -7.06 -61.30
N LEU A 563 -30.90 -8.29 -60.78
CA LEU A 563 -32.00 -8.67 -59.88
C LEU A 563 -31.99 -7.89 -58.56
N MET A 564 -30.81 -7.52 -58.04
CA MET A 564 -30.68 -6.66 -56.87
C MET A 564 -31.08 -5.21 -57.17
N SER A 565 -30.77 -4.71 -58.36
CA SER A 565 -31.09 -3.33 -58.77
C SER A 565 -32.60 -3.05 -58.81
N THR A 566 -33.44 -4.07 -58.98
CA THR A 566 -34.90 -3.94 -58.89
C THR A 566 -35.43 -3.88 -57.45
N MET A 567 -34.58 -4.16 -56.47
CA MET A 567 -34.94 -4.23 -55.04
C MET A 567 -34.34 -3.11 -54.19
N VAL A 568 -33.80 -2.06 -54.81
CA VAL A 568 -33.14 -0.93 -54.11
C VAL A 568 -34.03 -0.32 -53.02
N GLU A 569 -35.34 -0.18 -53.28
CA GLU A 569 -36.29 0.39 -52.31
C GLU A 569 -36.42 -0.46 -51.03
N GLY A 570 -36.33 -1.79 -51.18
CA GLY A 570 -36.33 -2.72 -50.05
C GLY A 570 -35.06 -2.59 -49.20
N TYR A 571 -33.90 -2.51 -49.84
CA TYR A 571 -32.63 -2.23 -49.16
C TYR A 571 -32.63 -0.86 -48.49
N TYR A 572 -33.22 0.15 -49.13
CA TYR A 572 -33.28 1.50 -48.59
C TYR A 572 -34.18 1.58 -47.35
N THR A 573 -35.31 0.88 -47.37
CA THR A 573 -36.20 0.75 -46.20
C THR A 573 -35.49 0.07 -45.02
N GLN A 574 -34.69 -0.97 -45.29
CA GLN A 574 -33.90 -1.63 -44.25
C GLN A 574 -32.79 -0.70 -43.72
N LEU A 575 -32.09 0.01 -44.60
CA LEU A 575 -31.10 1.02 -44.22
C LEU A 575 -31.72 2.08 -43.32
N LYS A 576 -32.91 2.62 -43.64
CA LYS A 576 -33.57 3.62 -42.79
C LYS A 576 -33.80 3.12 -41.36
N LYS A 577 -34.19 1.86 -41.18
CA LYS A 577 -34.34 1.25 -39.85
C LYS A 577 -33.00 1.14 -39.11
N GLU A 578 -31.95 0.74 -39.81
CA GLU A 578 -30.59 0.68 -39.25
C GLU A 578 -30.06 2.07 -38.87
N LEU A 579 -30.29 3.07 -39.72
CA LEU A 579 -29.93 4.46 -39.47
C LEU A 579 -30.68 5.03 -38.26
N SER A 580 -32.00 4.82 -38.15
CA SER A 580 -32.75 5.28 -36.98
C SER A 580 -32.24 4.68 -35.67
N ARG A 581 -31.79 3.42 -35.70
CA ARG A 581 -31.25 2.74 -34.50
C ARG A 581 -29.87 3.28 -34.11
N CYS A 582 -28.95 3.42 -35.06
CA CYS A 582 -27.63 3.94 -34.73
C CYS A 582 -27.68 5.44 -34.35
N GLU A 583 -28.63 6.20 -34.90
CA GLU A 583 -28.89 7.58 -34.48
C GLU A 583 -29.40 7.66 -33.04
N SER A 584 -30.31 6.77 -32.62
CA SER A 584 -30.78 6.75 -31.23
C SER A 584 -29.71 6.32 -30.23
N ASP A 585 -28.75 5.51 -30.68
CA ASP A 585 -27.65 5.00 -29.86
C ASP A 585 -26.43 5.95 -29.84
N ASP A 586 -26.51 7.11 -30.51
CA ASP A 586 -25.39 8.05 -30.74
C ASP A 586 -24.13 7.38 -31.35
N ASP A 587 -24.33 6.30 -32.13
CA ASP A 587 -23.28 5.55 -32.83
C ASP A 587 -23.14 6.03 -34.27
N TRP A 588 -22.58 7.23 -34.40
CA TRP A 588 -22.35 7.86 -35.70
C TRP A 588 -21.43 7.03 -36.60
N ALA A 589 -20.53 6.21 -36.05
CA ALA A 589 -19.66 5.35 -36.83
C ALA A 589 -20.43 4.20 -37.49
N ALA A 590 -21.36 3.57 -36.76
CA ALA A 590 -22.26 2.58 -37.33
C ALA A 590 -23.18 3.19 -38.41
N CYS A 591 -23.69 4.40 -38.19
CA CYS A 591 -24.50 5.09 -39.20
C CYS A 591 -23.71 5.37 -40.49
N ILE A 592 -22.48 5.86 -40.37
CA ILE A 592 -21.60 6.11 -41.52
C ILE A 592 -21.31 4.79 -42.25
N ALA A 593 -20.99 3.71 -41.53
CA ALA A 593 -20.70 2.42 -42.14
C ALA A 593 -21.92 1.81 -42.85
N ALA A 594 -23.13 1.98 -42.30
CA ALA A 594 -24.36 1.54 -42.95
C ALA A 594 -24.64 2.34 -44.24
N SER A 595 -24.45 3.67 -44.20
CA SER A 595 -24.53 4.53 -45.38
C SER A 595 -23.49 4.15 -46.43
N ASP A 596 -22.23 3.94 -46.05
CA ASP A 596 -21.14 3.57 -46.96
C ASP A 596 -21.42 2.24 -47.67
N LYS A 597 -21.89 1.21 -46.94
CA LYS A 597 -22.27 -0.08 -47.53
C LYS A 597 -23.38 0.06 -48.57
N PHE A 598 -24.38 0.91 -48.31
CA PHE A 598 -25.46 1.14 -49.26
C PHE A 598 -24.97 1.87 -50.51
N ILE A 599 -24.15 2.92 -50.35
CA ILE A 599 -23.58 3.70 -51.44
C ILE A 599 -22.69 2.82 -52.33
N GLU A 600 -21.83 1.99 -51.73
CA GLU A 600 -20.96 1.05 -52.45
C GLU A 600 -21.77 0.02 -53.24
N LYS A 601 -22.85 -0.50 -52.64
CA LYS A 601 -23.71 -1.50 -53.26
C LYS A 601 -24.58 -0.93 -54.39
N PHE A 602 -25.00 0.32 -54.30
CA PHE A 602 -25.98 0.94 -55.20
C PHE A 602 -25.51 2.25 -55.84
N THR A 603 -24.27 2.33 -56.31
CA THR A 603 -23.62 3.56 -56.79
C THR A 603 -24.37 4.39 -57.84
N LYS A 604 -25.37 3.83 -58.56
CA LYS A 604 -26.14 4.49 -59.62
C LYS A 604 -27.63 4.71 -59.28
N SER A 605 -28.06 4.47 -58.04
CA SER A 605 -29.47 4.63 -57.66
C SER A 605 -29.82 6.06 -57.22
N PRO A 606 -31.07 6.54 -57.46
CA PRO A 606 -31.53 7.85 -56.97
C PRO A 606 -31.42 8.02 -55.45
N GLN A 607 -31.66 6.94 -54.69
CA GLN A 607 -31.59 6.91 -53.22
C GLN A 607 -30.18 7.17 -52.68
N THR A 608 -29.14 6.95 -53.50
CA THR A 608 -27.73 7.15 -53.10
C THR A 608 -27.42 8.60 -52.73
N SER A 609 -27.99 9.57 -53.45
CA SER A 609 -27.79 11.00 -53.15
C SER A 609 -28.37 11.41 -51.80
N GLU A 610 -29.50 10.84 -51.39
CA GLU A 610 -30.11 11.10 -50.09
C GLU A 610 -29.27 10.48 -48.96
N VAL A 611 -28.80 9.24 -49.16
CA VAL A 611 -27.92 8.53 -48.21
C VAL A 611 -26.59 9.25 -48.04
N GLU A 612 -26.05 9.86 -49.11
CA GLU A 612 -24.87 10.71 -49.06
C GLU A 612 -25.07 11.92 -48.15
N GLY A 613 -26.25 12.55 -48.23
CA GLY A 613 -26.64 13.64 -47.33
C GLY A 613 -26.66 13.22 -45.86
N PHE A 614 -27.22 12.04 -45.55
CA PHE A 614 -27.19 11.49 -44.19
C PHE A 614 -25.75 11.21 -43.73
N ARG A 615 -24.92 10.61 -44.59
CA ARG A 615 -23.51 10.33 -44.30
C ARG A 615 -22.73 11.58 -43.92
N ILE A 616 -22.90 12.67 -44.66
CA ILE A 616 -22.25 13.96 -44.37
C ILE A 616 -22.69 14.49 -43.00
N ARG A 617 -23.99 14.43 -42.70
CA ARG A 617 -24.53 14.83 -41.39
C ARG A 617 -23.93 14.01 -40.25
N PHE A 618 -23.85 12.69 -40.39
CA PHE A 618 -23.25 11.82 -39.37
C PHE A 618 -21.77 12.07 -39.16
N ARG A 619 -21.01 12.35 -40.23
CA ARG A 619 -19.60 12.74 -40.12
C ARG A 619 -19.43 14.03 -39.32
N LYS A 620 -20.27 15.04 -39.55
CA LYS A 620 -20.27 16.28 -38.76
C LYS A 620 -20.62 16.02 -37.29
N ASN A 621 -21.67 15.25 -37.01
CA ASN A 621 -22.05 14.90 -35.63
C ASN A 621 -20.95 14.15 -34.88
N LYS A 622 -20.28 13.20 -35.56
CA LYS A 622 -19.11 12.50 -35.03
C LYS A 622 -17.99 13.47 -34.66
N GLN A 623 -17.66 14.39 -35.56
CA GLN A 623 -16.64 15.42 -35.32
C GLN A 623 -16.98 16.28 -34.09
N HIS A 624 -18.22 16.79 -33.99
CA HIS A 624 -18.64 17.59 -32.84
C HIS A 624 -18.51 16.83 -31.50
N LYS A 625 -18.78 15.52 -31.49
CA LYS A 625 -18.64 14.67 -30.30
C LYS A 625 -17.17 14.45 -29.93
N GLU A 626 -16.29 14.28 -30.91
CA GLU A 626 -14.84 14.17 -30.70
C GLU A 626 -14.25 15.50 -30.19
N ASP A 627 -14.64 16.63 -30.80
CA ASP A 627 -14.24 17.96 -30.37
C ASP A 627 -14.64 18.22 -28.92
N LEU A 628 -15.87 17.84 -28.52
CA LEU A 628 -16.32 17.93 -27.13
C LEU A 628 -15.42 17.11 -26.19
N GLY A 629 -15.00 15.91 -26.59
CA GLY A 629 -14.04 15.12 -25.83
C GLY A 629 -12.70 15.84 -25.65
N VAL A 630 -12.16 16.44 -26.70
CA VAL A 630 -10.92 17.23 -26.65
C VAL A 630 -11.08 18.48 -25.78
N MET A 631 -12.20 19.19 -25.90
CA MET A 631 -12.50 20.36 -25.06
C MET A 631 -12.54 20.00 -23.58
N LYS A 632 -13.20 18.88 -23.22
CA LYS A 632 -13.21 18.37 -21.84
C LYS A 632 -11.80 18.07 -21.31
N GLN A 633 -10.94 17.50 -22.15
CA GLN A 633 -9.54 17.27 -21.77
C GLN A 633 -8.77 18.58 -21.55
N LYS A 634 -8.92 19.55 -22.46
CA LYS A 634 -8.28 20.87 -22.33
C LYS A 634 -8.79 21.61 -21.09
N ALA A 635 -10.09 21.59 -20.84
CA ALA A 635 -10.71 22.14 -19.64
C ALA A 635 -10.18 21.47 -18.36
N SER A 636 -10.05 20.15 -18.36
CA SER A 636 -9.50 19.41 -17.21
C SER A 636 -8.02 19.72 -16.97
N ALA A 637 -7.24 20.00 -18.02
CA ALA A 637 -5.82 20.33 -17.90
C ALA A 637 -5.57 21.69 -17.22
N LEU A 638 -6.58 22.58 -17.22
CA LEU A 638 -6.51 23.89 -16.55
C LEU A 638 -6.74 23.82 -15.03
N GLY A 639 -7.11 22.66 -14.49
CA GLY A 639 -7.25 22.45 -13.05
C GLY A 639 -8.36 23.32 -12.43
N GLU A 640 -8.03 24.12 -11.41
CA GLU A 640 -8.98 25.00 -10.70
C GLU A 640 -9.27 26.33 -11.44
N ASN A 641 -8.68 26.54 -12.61
CA ASN A 641 -8.97 27.71 -13.45
C ASN A 641 -10.22 27.46 -14.32
N TYR A 642 -11.36 27.43 -13.65
CA TYR A 642 -12.65 27.10 -14.24
C TYR A 642 -13.15 28.18 -15.22
N GLU A 643 -12.71 29.43 -15.06
CA GLU A 643 -13.03 30.55 -15.95
C GLU A 643 -12.45 30.33 -17.35
N ASP A 644 -11.15 30.01 -17.43
CA ASP A 644 -10.49 29.70 -18.70
C ASP A 644 -11.02 28.39 -19.28
N ALA A 645 -11.33 27.40 -18.43
CA ALA A 645 -11.95 26.15 -18.85
C ALA A 645 -13.33 26.38 -19.48
N LYS A 646 -14.14 27.30 -18.94
CA LYS A 646 -15.45 27.68 -19.48
C LYS A 646 -15.29 28.40 -20.82
N LYS A 647 -14.26 29.23 -20.95
CA LYS A 647 -13.97 29.97 -22.19
C LYS A 647 -13.78 29.04 -23.39
N ILE A 648 -13.14 27.88 -23.20
CA ILE A 648 -12.95 26.87 -24.25
C ILE A 648 -14.29 26.46 -24.88
N PHE A 649 -15.30 26.20 -24.04
CA PHE A 649 -16.62 25.78 -24.50
C PHE A 649 -17.39 26.93 -25.18
N ALA A 650 -17.28 28.15 -24.65
CA ALA A 650 -17.91 29.34 -25.22
C ALA A 650 -17.32 29.71 -26.61
N GLU A 651 -15.99 29.65 -26.74
CA GLU A 651 -15.28 29.89 -28.00
C GLU A 651 -15.72 28.86 -29.07
N TYR A 652 -15.89 27.59 -28.70
CA TYR A 652 -16.37 26.57 -29.62
C TYR A 652 -17.80 26.82 -30.13
N LEU A 653 -18.72 27.21 -29.23
CA LEU A 653 -20.11 27.52 -29.62
C LEU A 653 -20.19 28.74 -30.55
N THR A 654 -19.28 29.70 -30.38
CA THR A 654 -19.20 30.89 -31.23
C THR A 654 -18.59 30.56 -32.59
N ALA A 655 -17.57 29.69 -32.62
CA ALA A 655 -16.92 29.26 -33.86
C ALA A 655 -17.76 28.28 -34.70
N ASN A 656 -18.71 27.55 -34.09
CA ASN A 656 -19.50 26.52 -34.75
C ASN A 656 -21.02 26.74 -34.56
N PRO A 657 -21.60 27.85 -35.07
CA PRO A 657 -23.00 28.20 -34.86
C PRO A 657 -23.97 27.18 -35.47
N GLU A 658 -23.56 26.43 -36.48
CA GLU A 658 -24.33 25.34 -37.13
C GLU A 658 -24.39 24.03 -36.32
N SER A 659 -23.76 23.97 -35.15
CA SER A 659 -23.78 22.77 -34.29
C SER A 659 -25.21 22.31 -33.98
N PRO A 660 -25.50 21.00 -33.96
CA PRO A 660 -26.83 20.48 -33.66
C PRO A 660 -27.35 20.94 -32.28
N PRO A 661 -28.67 21.16 -32.11
CA PRO A 661 -29.25 21.65 -30.85
C PRO A 661 -28.91 20.78 -29.62
N TYR A 662 -28.85 19.46 -29.78
CA TYR A 662 -28.48 18.56 -28.69
C TYR A 662 -27.00 18.74 -28.29
N MET A 663 -26.09 18.95 -29.24
CA MET A 663 -24.67 19.20 -28.95
C MET A 663 -24.48 20.53 -28.24
N LYS A 664 -25.20 21.58 -28.66
CA LYS A 664 -25.19 22.88 -27.97
C LYS A 664 -25.58 22.73 -26.50
N LYS A 665 -26.68 22.00 -26.22
CA LYS A 665 -27.11 21.69 -24.85
C LYS A 665 -26.04 20.94 -24.04
N LEU A 666 -25.35 19.97 -24.64
CA LEU A 666 -24.28 19.24 -23.95
C LEU A 666 -23.11 20.15 -23.60
N ILE A 667 -22.71 21.03 -24.51
CA ILE A 667 -21.60 21.99 -24.28
C ILE A 667 -22.00 23.04 -23.23
N GLU A 668 -23.23 23.55 -23.29
CA GLU A 668 -23.79 24.47 -22.29
C GLU A 668 -23.87 23.81 -20.91
N ALA A 669 -24.22 22.53 -20.82
CA ALA A 669 -24.27 21.80 -19.56
C ALA A 669 -22.88 21.70 -18.90
N GLU A 670 -21.81 21.54 -19.68
CA GLU A 670 -20.44 21.60 -19.15
C GLU A 670 -20.10 22.99 -18.62
N SER A 671 -20.51 24.05 -19.32
CA SER A 671 -20.32 25.43 -18.85
C SER A 671 -21.07 25.71 -17.54
N ILE A 672 -22.30 25.20 -17.39
CA ILE A 672 -23.09 25.29 -16.15
C ILE A 672 -22.42 24.50 -15.01
N SER A 673 -21.86 23.34 -15.32
CA SER A 673 -21.10 22.55 -14.34
C SER A 673 -19.89 23.31 -13.81
N LEU A 674 -19.14 23.97 -14.70
CA LEU A 674 -18.02 24.83 -14.32
C LEU A 674 -18.47 26.04 -13.49
N ASP A 675 -19.59 26.69 -13.84
CA ASP A 675 -20.15 27.79 -13.05
C ASP A 675 -20.46 27.37 -11.60
N LYS A 676 -21.01 26.17 -11.41
CA LYS A 676 -21.24 25.62 -10.05
C LYS A 676 -19.94 25.43 -9.28
N GLN A 677 -18.86 25.02 -9.97
CA GLN A 677 -17.54 24.86 -9.35
C GLN A 677 -16.92 26.21 -8.97
N ILE A 678 -17.04 27.23 -9.83
CA ILE A 678 -16.64 28.62 -9.54
C ILE A 678 -17.37 29.12 -8.28
N GLN A 679 -18.70 29.00 -8.26
CA GLN A 679 -19.51 29.46 -7.12
C GLN A 679 -19.13 28.76 -5.82
N ARG A 680 -18.85 27.46 -5.87
CA ARG A 680 -18.38 26.70 -4.70
C ARG A 680 -17.02 27.21 -4.22
N ARG A 681 -16.04 27.34 -5.12
CA ARG A 681 -14.69 27.84 -4.81
C ARG A 681 -14.76 29.24 -4.18
N ASP A 682 -15.57 30.13 -4.74
CA ASP A 682 -15.70 31.51 -4.26
C ASP A 682 -16.40 31.57 -2.90
N ARG A 683 -17.39 30.70 -2.65
CA ARG A 683 -18.01 30.56 -1.34
C ARG A 683 -17.01 30.07 -0.28
N GLU A 684 -16.27 29.00 -0.59
CA GLU A 684 -15.25 28.44 0.31
C GLU A 684 -14.16 29.48 0.63
N LYS A 685 -13.75 30.29 -0.36
CA LYS A 685 -12.83 31.41 -0.17
C LYS A 685 -13.40 32.49 0.74
N LYS A 686 -14.64 32.93 0.52
CA LYS A 686 -15.29 33.95 1.37
C LYS A 686 -15.43 33.50 2.82
N GLU A 687 -15.82 32.24 3.04
CA GLU A 687 -15.95 31.67 4.39
C GLU A 687 -14.58 31.61 5.09
N TRP A 688 -13.53 31.23 4.36
CA TRP A 688 -12.16 31.24 4.87
C TRP A 688 -11.66 32.64 5.22
N GLU A 689 -11.86 33.62 4.33
CA GLU A 689 -11.47 35.02 4.56
C GLU A 689 -12.21 35.62 5.77
N SER A 690 -13.50 35.31 5.93
CA SER A 690 -14.29 35.68 7.10
C SER A 690 -13.73 35.08 8.40
N LEU A 691 -13.38 33.79 8.39
CA LEU A 691 -12.71 33.15 9.52
C LEU A 691 -11.37 33.82 9.82
N LEU A 692 -10.51 34.03 8.82
CA LEU A 692 -9.21 34.67 9.01
C LEU A 692 -9.34 36.07 9.60
N ALA A 693 -10.30 36.88 9.13
CA ALA A 693 -10.57 38.19 9.69
C ALA A 693 -10.96 38.09 11.18
N TYR A 694 -11.81 37.13 11.54
CA TYR A 694 -12.18 36.87 12.93
C TYR A 694 -10.98 36.43 13.79
N LEU A 695 -10.14 35.52 13.27
CA LEU A 695 -8.97 34.99 13.98
C LEU A 695 -7.88 36.05 14.19
N LYS A 696 -7.75 37.02 13.27
CA LYS A 696 -6.84 38.18 13.38
C LYS A 696 -7.36 39.27 14.32
N GLY A 697 -8.66 39.30 14.60
CA GLY A 697 -9.28 40.29 15.49
C GLY A 697 -8.91 40.14 16.97
N SER A 698 -9.51 40.99 17.81
CA SER A 698 -9.27 41.05 19.26
C SER A 698 -10.04 40.02 20.09
N ALA A 699 -10.69 39.03 19.46
CA ALA A 699 -11.45 38.00 20.16
C ALA A 699 -10.57 37.18 21.12
N ALA A 700 -11.15 36.74 22.24
CA ALA A 700 -10.46 35.88 23.20
C ALA A 700 -10.05 34.53 22.59
N LEU A 701 -8.95 33.95 23.08
CA LEU A 701 -8.38 32.69 22.56
C LEU A 701 -9.40 31.54 22.56
N GLY A 702 -10.23 31.42 23.60
CA GLY A 702 -11.29 30.41 23.66
C GLY A 702 -12.34 30.54 22.55
N ALA A 703 -12.76 31.77 22.23
CA ALA A 703 -13.72 32.03 21.15
C ALA A 703 -13.10 31.76 19.77
N LYS A 704 -11.82 32.08 19.58
CA LYS A 704 -11.05 31.74 18.37
C LYS A 704 -10.96 30.23 18.17
N ILE A 705 -10.64 29.47 19.22
CA ILE A 705 -10.61 27.99 19.21
C ILE A 705 -11.97 27.43 18.78
N GLN A 706 -13.06 27.86 19.43
CA GLN A 706 -14.41 27.37 19.14
C GLN A 706 -14.82 27.68 17.69
N LYS A 707 -14.52 28.89 17.20
CA LYS A 707 -14.84 29.28 15.82
C LYS A 707 -14.04 28.46 14.79
N SER A 708 -12.77 28.19 15.07
CA SER A 708 -11.93 27.31 14.25
C SER A 708 -12.42 25.86 14.25
N GLU A 709 -12.81 25.31 15.40
CA GLU A 709 -13.37 23.95 15.51
C GLU A 709 -14.70 23.82 14.76
N ALA A 710 -15.59 24.81 14.88
CA ALA A 710 -16.83 24.85 14.13
C ALA A 710 -16.61 24.90 12.61
N TYR A 711 -15.64 25.70 12.14
CA TYR A 711 -15.27 25.71 10.73
C TYR A 711 -14.74 24.35 10.27
N ILE A 712 -13.84 23.73 11.03
CA ILE A 712 -13.27 22.41 10.72
C ILE A 712 -14.35 21.32 10.69
N GLY A 713 -15.28 21.33 11.64
CA GLY A 713 -16.36 20.35 11.75
C GLY A 713 -17.38 20.47 10.61
N ASN A 714 -17.74 21.69 10.24
CA ASN A 714 -18.72 21.93 9.17
C ASN A 714 -18.13 21.76 7.76
N ASN A 715 -16.79 21.83 7.62
CA ASN A 715 -16.10 21.87 6.33
C ASN A 715 -14.93 20.85 6.23
N PRO A 716 -15.20 19.53 6.32
CA PRO A 716 -14.16 18.50 6.48
C PRO A 716 -13.32 18.21 5.21
N THR A 717 -13.73 18.69 4.03
CA THR A 717 -13.10 18.38 2.73
C THR A 717 -12.57 19.61 1.98
N VAL A 718 -12.45 20.75 2.67
CA VAL A 718 -12.21 22.06 2.05
C VAL A 718 -10.72 22.38 1.97
N LYS A 719 -10.31 23.12 0.92
CA LYS A 719 -8.91 23.49 0.61
C LYS A 719 -8.15 24.09 1.80
N TYR A 720 -8.80 24.91 2.62
CA TYR A 720 -8.18 25.66 3.74
C TYR A 720 -8.13 24.88 5.06
N LEU A 721 -8.53 23.61 5.08
CA LEU A 721 -8.60 22.80 6.32
C LEU A 721 -7.24 22.66 7.02
N GLY A 722 -6.16 22.49 6.24
CA GLY A 722 -4.81 22.35 6.79
C GLY A 722 -4.35 23.60 7.54
N GLU A 723 -4.63 24.78 6.96
CA GLU A 723 -4.31 26.07 7.58
C GLU A 723 -5.20 26.34 8.80
N ALA A 724 -6.50 26.05 8.71
CA ALA A 724 -7.42 26.18 9.85
C ALA A 724 -6.98 25.33 11.05
N LYS A 725 -6.55 24.08 10.82
CA LYS A 725 -6.02 23.20 11.87
C LYS A 725 -4.72 23.74 12.46
N LYS A 726 -3.85 24.31 11.65
CA LYS A 726 -2.61 24.93 12.12
C LYS A 726 -2.89 26.11 13.06
N HIS A 727 -3.83 26.98 12.70
CA HIS A 727 -4.28 28.07 13.56
C HIS A 727 -4.92 27.57 14.86
N LEU A 728 -5.75 26.52 14.78
CA LEU A 728 -6.37 25.90 15.96
C LEU A 728 -5.32 25.40 16.96
N GLU A 729 -4.32 24.64 16.49
CA GLU A 729 -3.26 24.12 17.34
C GLU A 729 -2.42 25.25 17.96
N GLU A 730 -2.13 26.30 17.21
CA GLU A 730 -1.42 27.48 17.71
C GLU A 730 -2.23 28.18 18.81
N PHE A 731 -3.54 28.40 18.61
CA PHE A 731 -4.38 29.01 19.63
C PHE A 731 -4.57 28.12 20.86
N LYS A 732 -4.67 26.80 20.71
CA LYS A 732 -4.71 25.85 21.84
C LYS A 732 -3.45 25.94 22.68
N LYS A 733 -2.28 26.04 22.04
CA LYS A 733 -1.00 26.21 22.72
C LYS A 733 -0.92 27.54 23.47
N GLN A 734 -1.35 28.63 22.84
CA GLN A 734 -1.40 29.95 23.47
C GLN A 734 -2.36 29.98 24.67
N LYS A 735 -3.54 29.34 24.54
CA LYS A 735 -4.53 29.25 25.62
C LYS A 735 -4.02 28.44 26.81
N ALA A 736 -3.32 27.32 26.56
CA ALA A 736 -2.69 26.54 27.61
C ALA A 736 -1.65 27.36 28.39
N SER A 737 -0.81 28.14 27.68
CA SER A 737 0.16 29.04 28.32
C SER A 737 -0.51 30.16 29.12
N GLU A 738 -1.62 30.73 28.61
CA GLU A 738 -2.42 31.73 29.33
C GLU A 738 -3.03 31.14 30.61
N ASP A 739 -3.56 29.92 30.54
CA ASP A 739 -4.15 29.23 31.70
C ASP A 739 -3.10 28.86 32.75
N GLU A 740 -1.92 28.40 32.33
CA GLU A 740 -0.81 28.15 33.26
C GLU A 740 -0.36 29.43 33.97
N LYS A 741 -0.27 30.55 33.23
CA LYS A 741 0.06 31.85 33.83
C LYS A 741 -1.02 32.30 34.81
N ASN A 742 -2.29 32.23 34.41
CA ASN A 742 -3.42 32.60 35.28
C ASN A 742 -3.50 31.74 36.54
N LYS A 743 -3.17 30.45 36.43
CA LYS A 743 -3.08 29.54 37.58
C LYS A 743 -1.93 29.94 38.50
N ALA A 744 -0.74 30.22 37.96
CA ALA A 744 0.41 30.68 38.74
C ALA A 744 0.12 32.01 39.45
N ASP A 745 -0.50 32.97 38.78
CA ASP A 745 -0.88 34.26 39.36
C ASP A 745 -1.91 34.09 40.49
N ARG A 746 -2.85 33.15 40.35
CA ARG A 746 -3.82 32.81 41.41
C ARG A 746 -3.14 32.18 42.63
N GLU A 747 -2.25 31.21 42.41
CA GLU A 747 -1.47 30.56 43.49
C GLU A 747 -0.63 31.59 44.27
N VAL A 748 -0.08 32.61 43.58
CA VAL A 748 0.65 33.71 44.23
C VAL A 748 -0.27 34.57 45.10
N ARG A 749 -1.44 34.97 44.60
CA ARG A 749 -2.40 35.78 45.37
C ARG A 749 -2.93 35.04 46.60
N GLU A 750 -3.34 33.79 46.42
CA GLU A 750 -3.83 32.95 47.53
C GLU A 750 -2.78 32.78 48.62
N TRP A 751 -1.51 32.57 48.24
CA TRP A 751 -0.41 32.50 49.21
C TRP A 751 -0.16 33.84 49.92
N GLN A 752 -0.23 34.96 49.21
CA GLN A 752 -0.07 36.29 49.82
C GLN A 752 -1.13 36.54 50.89
N GLU A 753 -2.39 36.20 50.63
CA GLU A 753 -3.49 36.32 51.60
C GLU A 753 -3.30 35.40 52.81
N VAL A 754 -3.00 34.11 52.60
CA VAL A 754 -2.79 33.15 53.68
C VAL A 754 -1.57 33.53 54.53
N SER A 755 -0.46 33.92 53.89
CA SER A 755 0.74 34.35 54.60
C SER A 755 0.50 35.62 55.40
N ALA A 756 -0.28 36.58 54.90
CA ALA A 756 -0.62 37.79 55.64
C ALA A 756 -1.50 37.47 56.87
N TYR A 757 -2.50 36.59 56.69
CA TYR A 757 -3.36 36.12 57.78
C TYR A 757 -2.54 35.46 58.91
N CYS A 758 -1.60 34.58 58.56
CA CYS A 758 -0.78 33.84 59.53
C CYS A 758 0.24 34.72 60.28
N ARG A 759 0.58 35.90 59.75
CA ARG A 759 1.51 36.85 60.40
C ARG A 759 0.81 37.86 61.30
N ASN A 760 -0.52 37.89 61.34
CA ASN A 760 -1.26 38.85 62.14
C ASN A 760 -1.30 38.43 63.62
N PRO A 761 -0.64 39.16 64.55
CA PRO A 761 -0.56 38.77 65.96
C PRO A 761 -1.88 38.96 66.73
N LYS A 762 -2.87 39.66 66.13
CA LYS A 762 -4.20 39.81 66.74
C LYS A 762 -5.06 38.55 66.64
N ILE A 763 -4.66 37.59 65.81
CA ILE A 763 -5.37 36.32 65.60
C ILE A 763 -4.71 35.25 66.46
N GLY A 764 -5.51 34.43 67.15
CA GLY A 764 -4.98 33.35 67.98
C GLY A 764 -4.12 32.37 67.17
N PRO A 765 -3.07 31.77 67.77
CA PRO A 765 -2.19 30.85 67.04
C PRO A 765 -2.93 29.60 66.53
N ALA A 766 -4.00 29.15 67.21
CA ALA A 766 -4.83 28.03 66.76
C ALA A 766 -5.54 28.30 65.42
N ASP A 767 -6.16 29.46 65.25
CA ASP A 767 -6.86 29.83 64.01
C ASP A 767 -5.88 30.04 62.84
N ARG A 768 -4.71 30.62 63.14
CA ARG A 768 -3.63 30.77 62.15
C ARG A 768 -3.10 29.40 61.69
N ILE A 769 -2.91 28.45 62.62
CA ILE A 769 -2.53 27.07 62.29
C ILE A 769 -3.57 26.42 61.37
N LEU A 770 -4.86 26.50 61.73
CA LEU A 770 -5.94 25.89 60.96
C LEU A 770 -6.01 26.45 59.53
N LYS A 771 -5.90 27.78 59.38
CA LYS A 771 -5.90 28.43 58.06
C LYS A 771 -4.74 27.95 57.18
N LEU A 772 -3.56 27.81 57.77
CA LEU A 772 -2.35 27.38 57.07
C LEU A 772 -2.38 25.89 56.71
N GLU A 773 -2.83 25.03 57.62
CA GLU A 773 -3.01 23.60 57.36
C GLU A 773 -4.07 23.35 56.28
N THR A 774 -5.15 24.14 56.26
CA THR A 774 -6.17 24.10 55.19
C THR A 774 -5.58 24.46 53.84
N TYR A 775 -4.76 25.52 53.76
CA TYR A 775 -4.07 25.90 52.52
C TYR A 775 -3.13 24.80 52.03
N MET A 776 -2.35 24.19 52.92
CA MET A 776 -1.43 23.09 52.59
C MET A 776 -2.17 21.83 52.14
N ALA A 777 -3.33 21.53 52.73
CA ALA A 777 -4.17 20.39 52.34
C ALA A 777 -4.80 20.59 50.95
N GLN A 778 -5.20 21.83 50.62
CA GLN A 778 -5.73 22.18 49.29
C GLN A 778 -4.63 22.25 48.22
N ASN A 779 -3.37 22.50 48.63
CA ASN A 779 -2.22 22.67 47.73
C ASN A 779 -1.03 21.75 48.09
N PRO A 780 -1.18 20.41 48.05
CA PRO A 780 -0.18 19.47 48.57
C PRO A 780 1.17 19.49 47.81
N SER A 781 1.19 19.97 46.56
CA SER A 781 2.41 20.15 45.75
C SER A 781 2.73 21.61 45.45
N GLY A 782 2.15 22.55 46.20
CA GLY A 782 2.34 23.99 45.99
C GLY A 782 3.79 24.44 46.27
N LYS A 783 4.31 25.36 45.44
CA LYS A 783 5.68 25.91 45.58
C LYS A 783 5.95 26.53 46.95
N ASN A 784 4.91 26.98 47.65
CA ASN A 784 5.01 27.66 48.94
C ASN A 784 4.92 26.72 50.15
N ASN A 785 4.78 25.40 49.98
CA ASN A 785 4.65 24.46 51.10
C ASN A 785 5.86 24.43 52.04
N ALA A 786 7.07 24.67 51.54
CA ALA A 786 8.26 24.78 52.39
C ALA A 786 8.18 26.01 53.33
N GLN A 787 7.70 27.15 52.80
CA GLN A 787 7.48 28.35 53.59
C GLN A 787 6.31 28.16 54.58
N ALA A 788 5.21 27.55 54.13
CA ALA A 788 4.06 27.23 54.98
C ALA A 788 4.45 26.33 56.16
N LYS A 789 5.27 25.30 55.92
CA LYS A 789 5.77 24.42 56.99
C LYS A 789 6.61 25.18 58.03
N THR A 790 7.47 26.10 57.56
CA THR A 790 8.30 26.93 58.45
C THR A 790 7.43 27.81 59.35
N ILE A 791 6.41 28.46 58.78
CA ILE A 791 5.46 29.29 59.55
C ILE A 791 4.65 28.40 60.52
N LEU A 792 4.22 27.22 60.09
CA LEU A 792 3.47 26.27 60.91
C LEU A 792 4.26 25.83 62.15
N ASP A 793 5.55 25.50 61.98
CA ASP A 793 6.42 25.12 63.09
C ASP A 793 6.60 26.27 64.09
N GLN A 794 6.69 27.51 63.62
CA GLN A 794 6.74 28.70 64.47
C GLN A 794 5.43 28.89 65.26
N LEU A 795 4.28 28.80 64.58
CA LEU A 795 2.97 28.95 65.22
C LEU A 795 2.69 27.84 66.25
N LYS A 796 3.15 26.61 65.99
CA LYS A 796 3.04 25.50 66.95
C LYS A 796 3.85 25.76 68.23
N ARG A 797 5.03 26.37 68.12
CA ARG A 797 5.81 26.81 69.29
C ARG A 797 5.13 27.94 70.05
N GLU A 798 4.55 28.92 69.32
CA GLU A 798 3.78 30.01 69.93
C GLU A 798 2.59 29.47 70.74
N LYS A 799 1.82 28.54 70.15
CA LYS A 799 0.70 27.88 70.83
C LYS A 799 1.14 27.11 72.07
N ALA A 800 2.23 26.33 71.97
CA ALA A 800 2.75 25.58 73.11
C ALA A 800 3.14 26.51 74.29
N ALA A 801 3.76 27.65 73.98
CA ALA A 801 4.13 28.64 74.99
C ALA A 801 2.90 29.33 75.64
N GLU A 802 1.83 29.57 74.86
CA GLU A 802 0.55 30.07 75.38
C GLU A 802 -0.12 29.06 76.32
N ASP A 803 -0.21 27.79 75.89
CA ASP A 803 -0.79 26.71 76.67
C ASP A 803 0.02 26.49 77.99
N ASP A 804 1.34 26.61 77.96
CA ASP A 804 2.21 26.53 79.15
C ASP A 804 1.97 27.68 80.14
N ARG A 805 1.80 28.92 79.65
CA ARG A 805 1.49 30.07 80.51
C ARG A 805 0.17 29.87 81.24
N LEU A 806 -0.85 29.40 80.52
CA LEU A 806 -2.16 29.14 81.08
C LEU A 806 -2.10 28.05 82.15
N ARG A 807 -1.43 26.93 81.87
CA ARG A 807 -1.20 25.84 82.85
C ARG A 807 -0.52 26.34 84.12
N ASN A 808 0.53 27.16 83.98
CA ASN A 808 1.26 27.69 85.13
C ASN A 808 0.39 28.64 85.98
N GLN A 809 -0.45 29.46 85.34
CA GLN A 809 -1.37 30.36 86.04
C GLN A 809 -2.47 29.58 86.78
N GLU A 810 -3.03 28.55 86.17
CA GLU A 810 -4.01 27.65 86.80
C GLU A 810 -3.39 26.92 88.01
N ALA A 811 -2.16 26.40 87.87
CA ALA A 811 -1.45 25.74 88.95
C ALA A 811 -1.17 26.67 90.13
N ALA A 812 -0.76 27.93 89.88
CA ALA A 812 -0.55 28.93 90.93
C ALA A 812 -1.85 29.28 91.67
N THR A 813 -2.94 29.45 90.92
CA THR A 813 -4.27 29.73 91.49
C THR A 813 -4.77 28.56 92.35
N ALA A 814 -4.60 27.33 91.87
CA ALA A 814 -4.97 26.12 92.61
C ALA A 814 -4.18 25.99 93.92
N LYS A 815 -2.88 26.30 93.91
CA LYS A 815 -2.04 26.31 95.12
C LYS A 815 -2.58 27.31 96.15
N ARG A 816 -2.82 28.56 95.74
CA ARG A 816 -3.37 29.60 96.63
C ARG A 816 -4.72 29.22 97.23
N ASN A 817 -5.61 28.62 96.44
CA ASN A 817 -6.92 28.16 96.94
C ASN A 817 -6.82 27.04 97.98
N ARG A 818 -5.82 26.14 97.86
CA ARG A 818 -5.55 25.11 98.88
C ARG A 818 -5.15 25.73 100.22
N GLU A 819 -4.28 26.74 100.20
CA GLU A 819 -3.85 27.46 101.42
C GLU A 819 -5.02 28.18 102.10
N ILE A 820 -5.88 28.85 101.31
CA ILE A 820 -7.11 29.48 101.83
C ILE A 820 -7.99 28.45 102.53
N GLN A 821 -8.20 27.29 101.92
CA GLN A 821 -9.04 26.24 102.51
C GLN A 821 -8.44 25.69 103.80
N ALA A 822 -7.13 25.43 103.83
CA ALA A 822 -6.44 24.97 105.04
C ALA A 822 -6.57 25.99 106.19
N ALA A 823 -6.39 27.28 105.92
CA ALA A 823 -6.55 28.33 106.92
C ALA A 823 -7.98 28.41 107.46
N ARG A 824 -9.01 28.24 106.61
CA ARG A 824 -10.42 28.18 107.03
C ARG A 824 -10.70 27.01 107.95
N ASP A 825 -10.17 25.83 107.61
CA ASP A 825 -10.39 24.63 108.41
C ASP A 825 -9.73 24.76 109.80
N MET A 826 -8.54 25.36 109.87
CA MET A 826 -7.90 25.70 111.14
C MET A 826 -8.70 26.72 111.95
N LEU A 827 -9.25 27.75 111.29
CA LEU A 827 -10.05 28.79 111.95
C LEU A 827 -11.33 28.20 112.58
N ARG A 828 -11.98 27.25 111.90
CA ARG A 828 -13.15 26.53 112.42
C ARG A 828 -12.84 25.74 113.69
N GLN A 829 -11.65 25.13 113.78
CA GLN A 829 -11.22 24.38 114.96
C GLN A 829 -10.91 25.29 116.16
N ALA A 830 -10.49 26.54 115.93
CA ALA A 830 -10.10 27.47 116.98
C ALA A 830 -11.28 28.09 117.77
N GLY A 831 -12.53 28.00 117.31
CA GLY A 831 -13.71 28.46 118.06
C GLY A 831 -14.08 29.95 117.89
N GLY A 832 -15.34 30.30 118.21
CA GLY A 832 -16.13 31.43 117.67
C GLY A 832 -15.68 32.89 117.87
N ARG A 833 -14.41 33.16 118.21
CA ARG A 833 -13.84 34.52 118.25
C ARG A 833 -13.59 35.09 116.85
N PHE A 834 -13.23 34.24 115.89
CA PHE A 834 -12.84 34.67 114.55
C PHE A 834 -13.91 34.30 113.52
N THR A 835 -14.41 35.31 112.80
CA THR A 835 -15.44 35.13 111.76
C THR A 835 -14.81 35.31 110.37
N ASP A 836 -14.76 34.25 109.58
CA ASP A 836 -14.37 34.31 108.16
C ASP A 836 -15.48 34.96 107.32
N ASN A 837 -15.11 35.97 106.53
CA ASN A 837 -16.04 36.69 105.65
C ASN A 837 -16.22 36.03 104.27
N GLY A 838 -15.48 34.96 103.95
CA GLY A 838 -15.58 34.24 102.68
C GLY A 838 -14.78 34.86 101.53
N ASP A 839 -14.26 36.07 101.70
CA ASP A 839 -13.53 36.86 100.69
C ASP A 839 -12.00 36.88 100.91
N GLY A 840 -11.52 36.06 101.85
CA GLY A 840 -10.12 36.00 102.27
C GLY A 840 -9.79 36.93 103.43
N THR A 841 -10.79 37.48 104.13
CA THR A 841 -10.60 38.27 105.36
C THR A 841 -11.30 37.63 106.56
N VAL A 842 -10.79 37.92 107.75
CA VAL A 842 -11.30 37.39 109.03
C VAL A 842 -11.49 38.52 110.02
N ILE A 843 -12.63 38.55 110.71
CA ILE A 843 -12.92 39.52 111.77
C ILE A 843 -12.62 38.90 113.13
N ASP A 844 -11.81 39.56 113.94
CA ASP A 844 -11.65 39.24 115.36
C ASP A 844 -12.73 39.98 116.17
N THR A 845 -13.75 39.24 116.62
CA THR A 845 -14.90 39.80 117.35
C THR A 845 -14.53 40.40 118.72
N LYS A 846 -13.38 40.02 119.29
CA LYS A 846 -12.91 40.54 120.59
C LYS A 846 -12.28 41.91 120.47
N THR A 847 -11.52 42.16 119.40
CA THR A 847 -10.80 43.42 119.18
C THR A 847 -11.50 44.34 118.19
N GLY A 848 -12.43 43.81 117.39
CA GLY A 848 -13.07 44.54 116.29
C GLY A 848 -12.15 44.78 115.09
N LEU A 849 -10.95 44.19 115.07
CA LEU A 849 -10.00 44.29 113.98
C LEU A 849 -10.30 43.25 112.90
N MET A 850 -9.97 43.58 111.65
CA MET A 850 -10.06 42.68 110.50
C MET A 850 -8.66 42.32 110.03
N TRP A 851 -8.44 41.03 109.81
CA TRP A 851 -7.17 40.45 109.41
C TRP A 851 -7.30 39.85 108.02
N ALA A 852 -6.21 39.81 107.26
CA ALA A 852 -6.14 38.92 106.11
C ALA A 852 -6.29 37.47 106.60
N LEU A 853 -6.89 36.57 105.83
CA LEU A 853 -7.01 35.17 106.24
C LEU A 853 -5.65 34.45 106.22
N LEU A 854 -4.81 34.83 105.25
CA LEU A 854 -3.45 34.30 105.09
C LEU A 854 -2.43 35.37 105.48
N ASP A 855 -1.40 34.95 106.21
CA ASP A 855 -0.19 35.75 106.30
C ASP A 855 0.58 35.75 104.96
N SER A 856 1.53 36.66 104.87
CA SER A 856 2.32 36.86 103.65
C SER A 856 3.11 35.63 103.19
N SER A 857 3.49 34.73 104.10
CA SER A 857 4.20 33.51 103.75
C SER A 857 3.26 32.43 103.22
N ALA A 858 2.04 32.33 103.76
CA ALA A 858 1.04 31.40 103.24
C ALA A 858 0.51 31.85 101.87
N ASP A 859 0.32 33.15 101.65
CA ASP A 859 -0.15 33.68 100.35
C ASP A 859 0.92 33.55 99.25
N LEU A 860 2.20 33.81 99.56
CA LEU A 860 3.28 33.81 98.56
C LEU A 860 4.14 32.54 98.54
N GLY A 861 4.03 31.68 99.57
CA GLY A 861 4.87 30.50 99.73
C GLY A 861 6.34 30.78 100.09
N ARG A 862 6.65 31.97 100.62
CA ARG A 862 8.01 32.38 101.04
C ARG A 862 7.96 33.43 102.16
N CYS A 863 8.93 33.42 103.07
CA CYS A 863 9.13 34.50 104.03
C CYS A 863 9.75 35.74 103.35
N MET A 864 9.74 36.89 104.03
CA MET A 864 10.17 38.17 103.49
C MET A 864 10.84 39.06 104.54
N ASN A 865 11.71 39.95 104.09
CA ASN A 865 12.31 40.99 104.94
C ASN A 865 11.30 42.12 105.23
N TYR A 866 11.66 43.03 106.14
CA TYR A 866 10.73 44.05 106.63
C TYR A 866 10.23 44.98 105.52
N THR A 867 11.13 45.45 104.65
CA THR A 867 10.75 46.33 103.52
C THR A 867 9.83 45.65 102.52
N SER A 868 10.07 44.35 102.23
CA SER A 868 9.17 43.57 101.38
C SER A 868 7.81 43.36 102.03
N ALA A 869 7.75 43.25 103.37
CA ALA A 869 6.50 43.18 104.11
C ALA A 869 5.70 44.48 104.03
N GLU A 870 6.35 45.64 104.16
CA GLU A 870 5.74 46.95 103.95
C GLU A 870 5.13 47.06 102.53
N GLN A 871 5.88 46.65 101.50
CA GLN A 871 5.42 46.66 100.11
C GLN A 871 4.29 45.65 99.83
N TYR A 872 4.38 44.44 100.38
CA TYR A 872 3.36 43.41 100.23
C TYR A 872 2.03 43.90 100.80
N VAL A 873 2.05 44.44 102.02
CA VAL A 873 0.85 44.96 102.68
C VAL A 873 0.27 46.15 101.93
N ALA A 874 1.10 47.10 101.49
CA ALA A 874 0.64 48.26 100.70
C ALA A 874 -0.03 47.87 99.37
N ASN A 875 0.40 46.75 98.77
CA ASN A 875 -0.16 46.22 97.52
C ASN A 875 -1.26 45.18 97.74
N LEU A 876 -1.55 44.80 98.99
CA LEU A 876 -2.55 43.79 99.30
C LEU A 876 -3.94 44.31 98.91
N ARG A 877 -4.72 43.45 98.23
CA ARG A 877 -6.10 43.74 97.77
C ARG A 877 -7.12 42.71 98.26
N THR A 878 -6.76 41.90 99.25
CA THR A 878 -7.62 40.86 99.82
C THR A 878 -8.91 41.47 100.36
N GLY A 879 -10.05 40.80 100.14
CA GLY A 879 -11.39 41.34 100.45
C GLY A 879 -11.78 42.61 99.67
N GLY A 880 -11.03 43.00 98.63
CA GLY A 880 -11.25 44.25 97.90
C GLY A 880 -10.74 45.51 98.62
N HIS A 881 -10.10 45.36 99.78
CA HIS A 881 -9.60 46.46 100.61
C HIS A 881 -8.20 46.94 100.19
N LYS A 882 -7.90 48.22 100.40
CA LYS A 882 -6.60 48.85 100.06
C LYS A 882 -5.86 49.46 101.26
N ASP A 883 -6.52 49.48 102.42
CA ASP A 883 -6.10 50.11 103.68
C ASP A 883 -5.45 49.11 104.66
N TRP A 884 -4.91 48.01 104.13
CA TRP A 884 -4.14 47.05 104.91
C TRP A 884 -2.88 47.70 105.47
N ARG A 885 -2.55 47.39 106.72
CA ARG A 885 -1.34 47.89 107.39
C ARG A 885 -0.64 46.79 108.18
N LEU A 886 0.61 47.06 108.52
CA LEU A 886 1.32 46.26 109.50
C LEU A 886 0.61 46.41 110.86
N PRO A 887 0.47 45.31 111.62
CA PRO A 887 -0.11 45.34 112.95
C PRO A 887 0.87 45.90 113.98
N ALA A 888 0.36 46.56 115.02
CA ALA A 888 1.17 46.89 116.18
C ALA A 888 1.55 45.61 116.96
N VAL A 889 2.60 45.66 117.79
CA VAL A 889 3.06 44.48 118.52
C VAL A 889 1.96 43.95 119.46
N ASN A 890 1.22 44.87 120.09
CA ASN A 890 0.10 44.52 120.96
C ASN A 890 -1.08 43.90 120.20
N GLU A 891 -1.30 44.28 118.94
CA GLU A 891 -2.36 43.70 118.09
C GLU A 891 -1.99 42.27 117.67
N LEU A 892 -0.73 42.03 117.31
CA LEU A 892 -0.20 40.67 117.05
C LEU A 892 -0.25 39.80 118.31
N ALA A 893 0.17 40.32 119.46
CA ALA A 893 0.08 39.60 120.72
C ALA A 893 -1.39 39.31 121.08
N GLY A 894 -2.31 40.24 120.84
CA GLY A 894 -3.75 40.02 121.04
C GLY A 894 -4.32 38.95 120.10
N LEU A 895 -3.82 38.87 118.86
CA LEU A 895 -4.23 37.86 117.88
C LEU A 895 -3.76 36.45 118.27
N TYR A 896 -2.50 36.31 118.70
CA TYR A 896 -1.86 35.01 118.91
C TYR A 896 -1.76 34.54 120.37
N ASN A 897 -1.92 35.41 121.37
CA ASN A 897 -1.69 35.08 122.80
C ASN A 897 -2.96 35.13 123.64
N THR A 898 -4.12 35.38 123.05
CA THR A 898 -5.39 35.45 123.76
C THR A 898 -6.29 34.31 123.32
N GLU A 899 -6.79 33.48 124.25
CA GLU A 899 -7.71 32.39 123.92
C GLU A 899 -9.11 32.91 123.50
N PRO A 900 -9.73 32.30 122.49
CA PRO A 900 -9.14 31.34 121.55
C PRO A 900 -8.12 32.01 120.60
N PHE A 901 -7.00 31.32 120.34
CA PHE A 901 -5.87 31.86 119.56
C PHE A 901 -6.13 31.80 118.05
N PHE A 902 -5.60 32.77 117.30
CA PHE A 902 -5.62 32.67 115.83
C PHE A 902 -4.67 31.56 115.36
N PRO A 903 -5.08 30.68 114.42
CA PRO A 903 -4.21 29.62 113.91
C PRO A 903 -2.94 30.20 113.31
N THR A 904 -1.79 29.84 113.87
CA THR A 904 -0.50 30.31 113.39
C THR A 904 0.08 29.33 112.37
N THR A 905 0.64 29.87 111.29
CA THR A 905 1.45 29.10 110.34
C THR A 905 2.86 28.93 110.90
N ALA A 906 3.62 27.94 110.40
CA ALA A 906 4.93 27.52 110.92
C ALA A 906 6.09 28.55 110.79
N GLN A 907 5.80 29.84 110.73
CA GLN A 907 6.78 30.91 110.67
C GLN A 907 7.43 31.16 112.02
N LYS A 908 8.66 31.66 112.06
CA LYS A 908 9.39 31.89 113.32
C LYS A 908 8.87 33.11 114.09
N TRP A 909 8.48 34.17 113.38
CA TRP A 909 7.95 35.41 113.95
C TRP A 909 7.16 36.23 112.92
N PHE A 910 6.38 37.20 113.43
CA PHE A 910 5.59 38.13 112.62
C PHE A 910 6.07 39.58 112.77
N TRP A 911 6.22 40.29 111.65
CA TRP A 911 6.59 41.70 111.57
C TRP A 911 5.49 42.61 112.10
N SER A 912 5.87 43.60 112.92
CA SER A 912 4.98 44.64 113.41
C SER A 912 5.30 46.02 112.80
N SER A 913 4.43 47.00 113.02
CA SER A 913 4.69 48.40 112.65
C SER A 913 5.68 49.12 113.60
N GLU A 914 6.11 48.49 114.69
CA GLU A 914 6.96 49.13 115.71
C GLU A 914 8.45 48.92 115.41
N ALA A 915 8.97 49.72 114.48
CA ALA A 915 10.39 49.82 114.22
C ALA A 915 11.05 50.88 115.11
N PHE A 916 12.26 50.60 115.58
CA PHE A 916 13.07 51.51 116.40
C PHE A 916 14.54 51.40 116.01
N TRP A 917 15.33 52.39 116.43
CA TRP A 917 16.77 52.39 116.23
C TRP A 917 17.48 51.93 117.50
N HIS A 918 18.34 50.90 117.39
CA HIS A 918 19.24 50.48 118.46
C HIS A 918 20.68 50.74 118.00
N GLY A 919 21.24 51.87 118.44
CA GLY A 919 22.45 52.42 117.83
C GLY A 919 22.21 52.81 116.37
N TRP A 920 23.04 52.26 115.46
CA TRP A 920 22.96 52.51 114.01
C TRP A 920 22.09 51.49 113.24
N ASN A 921 21.52 50.50 113.94
CA ASN A 921 20.73 49.44 113.31
C ASN A 921 19.22 49.69 113.54
N LYS A 922 18.44 49.66 112.46
CA LYS A 922 16.98 49.65 112.53
C LYS A 922 16.53 48.24 112.90
N ARG A 923 15.80 48.13 114.00
CA ARG A 923 15.26 46.88 114.51
C ARG A 923 13.76 46.99 114.64
N VAL A 924 13.06 45.87 114.54
CA VAL A 924 11.59 45.84 114.58
C VAL A 924 11.17 44.89 115.67
N TYR A 925 10.24 45.33 116.51
CA TYR A 925 9.63 44.43 117.46
C TYR A 925 8.75 43.41 116.72
N VAL A 926 8.87 42.14 117.09
CA VAL A 926 8.15 41.02 116.49
C VAL A 926 7.50 40.17 117.59
N ILE A 927 6.49 39.40 117.20
CA ILE A 927 5.94 38.32 118.03
C ILE A 927 6.42 36.99 117.46
N THR A 928 7.13 36.20 118.27
CA THR A 928 7.60 34.87 117.87
C THR A 928 6.47 33.85 117.95
N SER A 929 6.33 32.95 116.98
CA SER A 929 5.27 31.94 116.97
C SER A 929 5.42 30.83 118.03
N LYS A 930 6.65 30.56 118.50
CA LYS A 930 6.92 29.40 119.38
C LYS A 930 6.57 29.66 120.84
N ASN A 931 7.00 30.81 121.36
CA ASN A 931 6.80 31.19 122.76
C ASN A 931 5.94 32.46 122.89
N MET A 932 5.45 32.99 121.77
CA MET A 932 4.52 34.12 121.75
C MET A 932 5.05 35.37 122.49
N SER A 933 6.38 35.50 122.57
CA SER A 933 7.08 36.58 123.27
C SER A 933 7.44 37.73 122.33
N LYS A 934 7.42 38.96 122.86
CA LYS A 934 7.97 40.15 122.20
C LYS A 934 9.51 40.03 122.13
N GLN A 935 10.05 40.14 120.93
CA GLN A 935 11.50 40.20 120.67
C GLN A 935 11.78 41.30 119.63
N ASP A 936 13.03 41.65 119.40
CA ASP A 936 13.45 42.58 118.36
C ASP A 936 14.35 41.89 117.32
N MET A 937 14.03 42.07 116.04
CA MET A 937 14.74 41.47 114.91
C MET A 937 15.33 42.54 114.01
N ASP A 938 16.42 42.19 113.31
CA ASP A 938 17.00 43.02 112.26
C ASP A 938 16.09 43.00 111.01
N THR A 939 15.94 44.15 110.36
CA THR A 939 15.00 44.34 109.24
C THR A 939 15.27 43.44 108.03
N GLU A 940 16.49 42.93 107.85
CA GLU A 940 16.85 42.04 106.73
C GLU A 940 16.52 40.57 106.97
N GLN A 941 16.13 40.21 108.19
CA GLN A 941 15.83 38.81 108.50
C GLN A 941 14.53 38.36 107.83
N CYS A 942 14.31 37.05 107.77
CA CYS A 942 13.14 36.49 107.13
C CYS A 942 12.00 36.32 108.13
N GLY A 943 10.91 37.08 107.97
CA GLY A 943 9.69 36.97 108.76
C GLY A 943 8.45 36.92 107.89
N ALA A 944 7.29 36.90 108.52
CA ALA A 944 5.99 37.03 107.84
C ALA A 944 5.22 38.23 108.39
N VAL A 945 4.26 38.74 107.63
CA VAL A 945 3.35 39.78 108.12
C VAL A 945 1.92 39.29 108.02
N HIS A 946 1.18 39.47 109.11
CA HIS A 946 -0.25 39.28 109.13
C HIS A 946 -0.93 40.64 109.01
N ALA A 947 -1.39 40.98 107.81
CA ALA A 947 -1.95 42.30 107.56
C ALA A 947 -3.23 42.51 108.36
N VAL A 948 -3.37 43.70 108.94
CA VAL A 948 -4.55 44.09 109.73
C VAL A 948 -5.14 45.39 109.18
N ARG A 949 -6.44 45.58 109.40
CA ARG A 949 -7.14 46.84 109.18
C ARG A 949 -8.20 47.06 110.28
N ARG A 950 -8.67 48.29 110.42
CA ARG A 950 -9.85 48.59 111.24
C ARG A 950 -11.10 48.23 110.45
N ARG A 951 -12.12 47.73 111.14
CA ARG A 951 -13.41 47.41 110.54
C ARG A 951 -14.03 48.61 109.86
#